data_AF-A0A6N4TEH6-F1
#
_entry.id   AF-A0A6N4TEH6-F1
#
_cell.length_a   1.000
_cell.length_b   1.000
_cell.length_c   1.000
_cell.angle_alpha   90.00
_cell.angle_beta   90.00
_cell.angle_gamma   90.00
#
_symmetry.space_group_name_H-M   'P 1'
#
loop_
_entity.id
_entity.type
_entity.pdbx_description
1 polymer ?
#
loop_
_entity_poly.entity_id
_entity_poly.type
_entity_poly.pdbx_seq_one_letter_code
_entity_poly.pdbx_strand_id
1 'polypeptide(L)'
;MIKRKWKDTNNVLIIPGFKYEEAAIKYGLFIAKNRRPFKPSKYIAFYSDGIIRVFARIVSVLDDVDLIHDIYPGTNIPFIDYLRIRDAGFVKSLASGERKTIFILDKIKPCSPIVDDSSKKTGFIHTRPKYTTIDKLLRSSFTSQLDDKNNQKSSSSTLPDHPDVKSSSKSLKPLKYPELESPDSESVTKTFSASFSPSELKRLDSKSLDSKSSNLKPTDEQEEIIKRFGDGKNILVRAFAGTGKTTTLKLLTLTYPKRRFLYIVFNRVAAESARKTFGSNVSVRTIHSLAFGFMKDKINVSNFVNNYQIPNIADTLGVDYDYARAVKIIFDEFCYSNVMEIGDLDFSLFFRDNIDLLSLVKTGAISIGKALRYTEQFYRKMEDGKIPVTHNFYLKQFQRLGMADSVRYDAILLDEAQDSNLITYDIVNRIKGQKVVIGDRHQKIYGFRNSLDISGRFLSDRAEEMPLTNSFRFHEEIATLANNLLSTLKAERIRIRGVAPHRSVSNKAFITRTNAKIVEIISWMIRNNDWKTVRDPRELFKLPMSITKLFTNPRINYEIPADLSFLERFKRLDELEEYARDVNDIEMMSAISIAKRKSSVIEKCFLKAMDQFNLENARVYLTTAHTSKGLEWDEIHLSDDYPNLFKAIGRRGGIPRFIYMQNKGESNEIEDIIEEINLLYVAVTRAREKADIADIENSDTLFSGDIKRIVEKTMLEIDDTQKE
;
A
#
# COMPACT_ATOMS: atom_id res chain seq x y z
N MET A 1 -16.51 -10.47 36.97
CA MET A 1 -15.70 -9.25 37.18
C MET A 1 -16.37 -8.20 38.08
N ILE A 2 -15.64 -7.63 39.03
CA ILE A 2 -16.07 -6.54 39.94
C ILE A 2 -15.12 -5.35 39.79
N LYS A 3 -15.62 -4.15 39.48
CA LYS A 3 -14.78 -2.94 39.43
C LYS A 3 -14.43 -2.49 40.84
N ARG A 4 -13.15 -2.57 41.22
CA ARG A 4 -12.66 -2.15 42.54
C ARG A 4 -12.68 -0.63 42.64
N LYS A 5 -13.24 -0.09 43.73
CA LYS A 5 -13.11 1.34 44.06
C LYS A 5 -11.65 1.64 44.35
N TRP A 6 -10.99 2.34 43.44
CA TRP A 6 -9.56 2.63 43.49
C TRP A 6 -9.36 4.14 43.55
N LYS A 7 -8.98 4.68 44.71
CA LYS A 7 -8.79 6.13 44.88
C LYS A 7 -7.52 6.60 44.17
N ASP A 8 -7.67 7.65 43.38
CA ASP A 8 -6.59 8.34 42.70
C ASP A 8 -5.71 9.08 43.73
N THR A 9 -4.48 8.61 43.93
CA THR A 9 -3.49 9.19 44.84
C THR A 9 -2.16 9.30 44.10
N ASN A 10 -1.34 10.33 44.32
CA ASN A 10 -0.03 10.52 43.66
C ASN A 10 1.03 9.43 43.97
N ASN A 11 0.61 8.30 44.54
CA ASN A 11 1.43 7.15 44.84
C ASN A 11 1.72 6.32 43.58
N VAL A 12 2.91 5.71 43.58
CA VAL A 12 3.39 4.73 42.60
C VAL A 12 3.52 3.38 43.31
N LEU A 13 2.85 2.37 42.77
CA LEU A 13 3.02 0.96 43.14
C LEU A 13 4.19 0.37 42.35
N ILE A 14 5.25 -0.06 43.02
CA ILE A 14 6.41 -0.68 42.36
C ILE A 14 6.29 -2.21 42.46
N ILE A 15 6.27 -2.88 41.30
CA ILE A 15 6.15 -4.34 41.18
C ILE A 15 7.50 -4.95 40.76
N PRO A 16 8.06 -5.89 41.55
CA PRO A 16 9.27 -6.61 41.17
C PRO A 16 8.96 -7.76 40.20
N GLY A 17 9.72 -7.85 39.11
CA GLY A 17 9.77 -9.02 38.23
C GLY A 17 9.70 -8.69 36.74
N PHE A 18 10.69 -9.18 35.98
CA PHE A 18 10.82 -9.00 34.53
C PHE A 18 9.55 -9.35 33.74
N LYS A 19 8.90 -10.49 34.06
CA LYS A 19 7.68 -10.94 33.40
C LYS A 19 6.50 -9.97 33.54
N TYR A 20 6.45 -9.18 34.62
CA TYR A 20 5.37 -8.20 34.82
C TYR A 20 5.62 -6.91 34.03
N GLU A 21 6.89 -6.51 33.91
CA GLU A 21 7.26 -5.37 33.07
C GLU A 21 6.96 -5.65 31.59
N GLU A 22 7.39 -6.83 31.10
CA GLU A 22 7.12 -7.26 29.74
C GLU A 22 5.62 -7.32 29.46
N ALA A 23 4.84 -7.87 30.40
CA ALA A 23 3.39 -7.93 30.28
C ALA A 23 2.74 -6.53 30.24
N ALA A 24 3.23 -5.60 31.06
CA ALA A 24 2.73 -4.23 31.07
C ALA A 24 3.06 -3.50 29.77
N ILE A 25 4.29 -3.64 29.24
CA ILE A 25 4.73 -3.05 27.98
C ILE A 25 3.93 -3.61 26.81
N LYS A 26 3.75 -4.92 26.76
CA LYS A 26 3.17 -5.62 25.61
C LYS A 26 1.64 -5.58 25.59
N TYR A 27 1.00 -5.72 26.75
CA TYR A 27 -0.46 -5.86 26.85
C TYR A 27 -1.15 -4.68 27.53
N GLY A 28 -0.42 -3.71 28.09
CA GLY A 28 -1.02 -2.61 28.86
C GLY A 28 -1.74 -3.09 30.12
N LEU A 29 -1.34 -4.24 30.67
CA LEU A 29 -1.98 -4.89 31.80
C LEU A 29 -0.98 -5.31 32.87
N PHE A 30 -1.40 -5.25 34.13
CA PHE A 30 -0.76 -5.99 35.21
C PHE A 30 -1.77 -6.99 35.82
N ILE A 31 -1.40 -8.27 35.86
CA ILE A 31 -2.25 -9.38 36.29
C ILE A 31 -1.73 -9.91 37.62
N ALA A 32 -2.59 -9.88 38.65
CA ALA A 32 -2.27 -10.34 39.99
C ALA A 32 -3.21 -11.46 40.44
N LYS A 33 -2.81 -12.17 41.52
CA LYS A 33 -3.72 -13.07 42.24
C LYS A 33 -4.96 -12.30 42.70
N ASN A 34 -6.11 -12.98 42.68
CA ASN A 34 -7.40 -12.37 42.99
C ASN A 34 -7.41 -11.66 44.35
N ARG A 35 -8.08 -10.51 44.41
CA ARG A 35 -8.34 -9.72 45.62
C ARG A 35 -7.08 -9.38 46.44
N ARG A 36 -5.90 -9.27 45.79
CA ARG A 36 -4.66 -8.90 46.49
C ARG A 36 -4.77 -7.47 47.08
N PRO A 37 -4.42 -7.27 48.37
CA PRO A 37 -4.66 -6.00 49.09
C PRO A 37 -3.53 -4.99 48.84
N PHE A 38 -3.37 -4.55 47.60
CA PHE A 38 -2.44 -3.47 47.27
C PHE A 38 -2.96 -2.13 47.83
N LYS A 39 -2.06 -1.26 48.32
CA LYS A 39 -2.43 0.13 48.65
C LYS A 39 -2.86 0.87 47.36
N PRO A 40 -3.94 1.67 47.40
CA PRO A 40 -4.35 2.49 46.26
C PRO A 40 -3.20 3.36 45.75
N SER A 41 -2.96 3.33 44.44
CA SER A 41 -1.91 4.08 43.75
C SER A 41 -2.40 4.51 42.38
N LYS A 42 -2.12 5.75 41.97
CA LYS A 42 -2.46 6.25 40.62
C LYS A 42 -1.53 5.69 39.56
N TYR A 43 -0.29 5.39 39.93
CA TYR A 43 0.73 4.90 39.02
C TYR A 43 1.24 3.53 39.44
N ILE A 44 1.79 2.82 38.47
CA ILE A 44 2.51 1.56 38.66
C ILE A 44 3.87 1.67 37.94
N ALA A 45 4.91 1.12 38.54
CA ALA A 45 6.23 1.00 37.94
C ALA A 45 6.75 -0.42 38.12
N PHE A 46 7.69 -0.83 37.28
CA PHE A 46 8.22 -2.19 37.29
C PHE A 46 9.71 -2.17 37.55
N TYR A 47 10.13 -3.03 38.46
CA TYR A 47 11.54 -3.24 38.78
C TYR A 47 11.97 -4.58 38.18
N SER A 48 12.87 -4.53 37.21
CA SER A 48 13.45 -5.70 36.54
C SER A 48 14.94 -5.51 36.30
N ASP A 49 15.71 -6.59 36.41
CA ASP A 49 17.15 -6.59 36.14
C ASP A 49 17.94 -5.47 36.86
N GLY A 50 17.55 -5.16 38.10
CA GLY A 50 18.19 -4.12 38.91
C GLY A 50 17.83 -2.69 38.54
N ILE A 51 16.83 -2.46 37.68
CA ILE A 51 16.49 -1.12 37.17
C ILE A 51 14.97 -0.90 37.16
N ILE A 52 14.55 0.35 37.43
CA ILE A 52 13.22 0.87 37.09
C ILE A 52 13.37 1.86 35.94
N ARG A 53 12.75 1.57 34.80
CA ARG A 53 12.85 2.40 33.58
C ARG A 53 11.52 2.84 33.00
N VAL A 54 10.42 2.26 33.47
CA VAL A 54 9.08 2.52 32.95
C VAL A 54 8.06 2.61 34.07
N PHE A 55 7.04 3.42 33.85
CA PHE A 55 5.85 3.51 34.69
C PHE A 55 4.60 3.76 33.84
N ALA A 56 3.43 3.53 34.42
CA ALA A 56 2.14 3.71 33.76
C ALA A 56 1.09 4.23 34.74
N ARG A 57 0.07 4.90 34.21
CA ARG A 57 -1.11 5.31 34.98
C ARG A 57 -2.08 4.12 35.07
N ILE A 58 -2.59 3.83 36.26
CA ILE A 58 -3.64 2.83 36.47
C ILE A 58 -4.98 3.48 36.11
N VAL A 59 -5.64 2.95 35.07
CA VAL A 59 -6.94 3.43 34.59
C VAL A 59 -8.08 2.80 35.38
N SER A 60 -8.00 1.49 35.63
CA SER A 60 -8.98 0.78 36.43
C SER A 60 -8.40 -0.49 37.04
N VAL A 61 -9.04 -0.96 38.11
CA VAL A 61 -8.70 -2.22 38.78
C VAL A 61 -9.95 -3.09 38.84
N LEU A 62 -9.85 -4.31 38.36
CA LEU A 62 -10.95 -5.26 38.21
C LEU A 62 -10.62 -6.51 39.02
N ASP A 63 -11.52 -6.89 39.94
CA ASP A 63 -11.44 -8.10 40.73
C ASP A 63 -12.32 -9.20 40.18
N ASP A 64 -12.09 -10.43 40.66
CA ASP A 64 -12.88 -11.62 40.32
C ASP A 64 -13.01 -11.82 38.80
N VAL A 65 -11.94 -11.51 38.06
CA VAL A 65 -11.90 -11.65 36.60
C VAL A 65 -11.63 -13.10 36.23
N ASP A 66 -12.51 -13.69 35.44
CA ASP A 66 -12.23 -14.91 34.69
C ASP A 66 -11.57 -14.55 33.36
N LEU A 67 -10.30 -14.92 33.19
CA LEU A 67 -9.61 -14.55 31.95
C LEU A 67 -10.27 -15.16 30.71
N ILE A 68 -10.90 -16.33 30.84
CA ILE A 68 -11.47 -17.08 29.71
C ILE A 68 -12.83 -16.52 29.31
N HIS A 69 -13.63 -16.10 30.28
CA HIS A 69 -15.04 -15.78 30.07
C HIS A 69 -15.39 -14.30 30.25
N ASP A 70 -14.67 -13.56 31.09
CA ASP A 70 -14.95 -12.14 31.28
C ASP A 70 -14.34 -11.32 30.12
N ILE A 71 -15.09 -10.33 29.67
CA ILE A 71 -14.75 -9.46 28.53
C ILE A 71 -13.79 -8.35 28.96
N TYR A 72 -12.79 -8.06 28.12
CA TYR A 72 -11.88 -6.94 28.33
C TYR A 72 -12.64 -5.59 28.18
N PRO A 73 -12.57 -4.67 29.16
CA PRO A 73 -13.33 -3.42 29.12
C PRO A 73 -13.09 -2.56 27.87
N GLY A 74 -14.18 -2.10 27.26
CA GLY A 74 -14.13 -1.33 26.01
C GLY A 74 -13.95 -2.17 24.76
N THR A 75 -14.08 -3.50 24.86
CA THR A 75 -14.04 -4.44 23.74
C THR A 75 -15.15 -5.49 23.88
N ASN A 76 -15.32 -6.35 22.87
CA ASN A 76 -16.23 -7.51 22.90
C ASN A 76 -15.47 -8.85 22.95
N ILE A 77 -14.19 -8.85 23.34
CA ILE A 77 -13.36 -10.06 23.39
C ILE A 77 -13.00 -10.45 24.83
N PRO A 78 -12.95 -11.76 25.17
CA PRO A 78 -12.47 -12.21 26.47
C PRO A 78 -11.02 -11.79 26.74
N PHE A 79 -10.65 -11.62 28.01
CA PHE A 79 -9.28 -11.27 28.40
C PHE A 79 -8.23 -12.23 27.83
N ILE A 80 -8.50 -13.53 27.77
CA ILE A 80 -7.56 -14.53 27.27
C ILE A 80 -7.29 -14.35 25.78
N ASP A 81 -8.31 -13.97 25.02
CA ASP A 81 -8.19 -13.76 23.58
C ASP A 81 -7.53 -12.42 23.28
N TYR A 82 -7.82 -11.39 24.08
CA TYR A 82 -7.07 -10.12 24.06
C TYR A 82 -5.57 -10.35 24.28
N LEU A 83 -5.19 -11.23 25.21
CA LEU A 83 -3.80 -11.60 25.47
C LEU A 83 -3.21 -12.46 24.33
N ARG A 84 -3.96 -13.44 23.81
CA ARG A 84 -3.52 -14.34 22.71
C ARG A 84 -3.21 -13.61 21.42
N ILE A 85 -4.01 -12.59 21.05
CA ILE A 85 -3.78 -11.76 19.85
C ILE A 85 -2.37 -11.16 19.87
N ARG A 86 -1.80 -10.93 21.06
CA ARG A 86 -0.49 -10.28 21.22
C ARG A 86 0.65 -11.26 21.52
N ASP A 87 0.38 -12.44 22.08
CA ASP A 87 1.35 -13.52 22.29
C ASP A 87 0.69 -14.85 22.74
N ALA A 88 0.87 -15.92 21.97
CA ALA A 88 0.33 -17.24 22.32
C ALA A 88 1.07 -17.94 23.49
N GLY A 89 2.36 -17.60 23.73
CA GLY A 89 3.20 -18.24 24.74
C GLY A 89 2.92 -17.77 26.17
N PHE A 90 2.62 -16.48 26.34
CA PHE A 90 2.30 -15.87 27.64
C PHE A 90 1.04 -16.50 28.29
N VAL A 91 0.07 -16.89 27.46
CA VAL A 91 -1.24 -17.39 27.86
C VAL A 91 -1.18 -18.77 28.53
N LYS A 92 -0.27 -19.66 28.11
CA LYS A 92 -0.10 -20.98 28.74
C LYS A 92 0.25 -20.89 30.22
N SER A 93 0.92 -19.82 30.66
CA SER A 93 1.29 -19.62 32.06
C SER A 93 0.17 -19.08 32.95
N LEU A 94 -0.92 -18.58 32.35
CA LEU A 94 -2.03 -17.89 33.04
C LEU A 94 -3.35 -18.69 33.02
N ALA A 95 -3.44 -19.75 32.22
CA ALA A 95 -4.63 -20.56 32.00
C ALA A 95 -4.93 -21.56 33.14
N SER A 96 -5.01 -21.10 34.39
CA SER A 96 -5.32 -21.96 35.55
C SER A 96 -6.80 -21.99 35.94
N GLY A 97 -7.68 -21.29 35.21
CA GLY A 97 -9.10 -21.12 35.59
C GLY A 97 -9.32 -20.30 36.87
N GLU A 98 -8.24 -19.88 37.53
CA GLU A 98 -8.30 -19.07 38.73
C GLU A 98 -8.76 -17.65 38.41
N ARG A 99 -9.65 -17.12 39.24
CA ARG A 99 -10.02 -15.69 39.22
C ARG A 99 -8.77 -14.83 39.47
N LYS A 100 -8.71 -13.65 38.85
CA LYS A 100 -7.57 -12.72 38.96
C LYS A 100 -8.01 -11.29 39.28
N THR A 101 -7.06 -10.49 39.76
CA THR A 101 -7.18 -9.03 39.79
C THR A 101 -6.40 -8.46 38.63
N ILE A 102 -7.05 -7.64 37.80
CA ILE A 102 -6.47 -7.03 36.61
C ILE A 102 -6.37 -5.51 36.78
N PHE A 103 -5.18 -4.98 36.58
CA PHE A 103 -4.92 -3.55 36.51
C PHE A 103 -4.82 -3.16 35.04
N ILE A 104 -5.73 -2.31 34.58
CA ILE A 104 -5.68 -1.73 33.23
C ILE A 104 -4.80 -0.51 33.27
N LEU A 105 -3.78 -0.49 32.41
CA LEU A 105 -2.78 0.56 32.36
C LEU A 105 -3.01 1.45 31.14
N ASP A 106 -2.76 2.75 31.32
CA ASP A 106 -2.65 3.71 30.23
C ASP A 106 -1.30 3.53 29.50
N LYS A 107 -0.99 4.39 28.51
CA LYS A 107 0.28 4.38 27.77
C LYS A 107 1.48 4.31 28.73
N ILE A 108 2.32 3.29 28.54
CA ILE A 108 3.59 3.14 29.25
C ILE A 108 4.49 4.33 28.93
N LYS A 109 5.06 4.94 29.98
CA LYS A 109 5.97 6.08 29.88
C LYS A 109 7.36 5.67 30.36
N PRO A 110 8.42 6.04 29.63
CA PRO A 110 9.77 5.91 30.15
C PRO A 110 10.00 6.89 31.29
N CYS A 111 10.84 6.52 32.24
CA CYS A 111 11.48 7.43 33.19
C CYS A 111 13.00 7.29 33.06
N SER A 112 13.74 8.27 33.59
CA SER A 112 15.18 8.13 33.75
C SER A 112 15.48 6.82 34.51
N PRO A 113 16.44 6.00 34.05
CA PRO A 113 16.74 4.73 34.71
C PRO A 113 17.10 4.93 36.19
N ILE A 114 16.36 4.27 37.07
CA ILE A 114 16.62 4.24 38.51
C ILE A 114 17.32 2.92 38.80
N VAL A 115 18.61 2.99 39.12
CA VAL A 115 19.46 1.80 39.31
C VAL A 115 19.40 1.33 40.77
N ASP A 116 19.38 0.03 40.97
CA ASP A 116 19.48 -0.55 42.31
C ASP A 116 20.88 -0.33 42.90
N ASP A 117 20.91 0.38 44.01
CA ASP A 117 22.09 0.73 44.79
C ASP A 117 22.01 0.18 46.23
N SER A 118 21.04 -0.68 46.51
CA SER A 118 20.83 -1.22 47.84
C SER A 118 21.83 -2.33 48.18
N SER A 119 22.84 -1.99 48.99
CA SER A 119 23.95 -2.89 49.38
C SER A 119 23.59 -4.01 50.38
N LYS A 120 22.31 -4.21 50.69
CA LYS A 120 21.84 -5.21 51.69
C LYS A 120 20.93 -6.23 51.03
N LYS A 121 20.96 -7.48 51.53
CA LYS A 121 19.98 -8.57 51.22
C LYS A 121 18.49 -8.16 51.37
N THR A 122 18.22 -6.98 51.93
CA THR A 122 16.90 -6.34 52.11
C THR A 122 16.53 -5.29 51.06
N GLY A 123 17.29 -5.20 49.95
CA GLY A 123 17.10 -4.28 48.83
C GLY A 123 15.76 -4.40 48.09
N PHE A 124 15.60 -3.66 46.97
CA PHE A 124 14.44 -3.78 46.06
C PHE A 124 14.21 -5.22 45.52
N ILE A 125 15.17 -6.11 45.81
CA ILE A 125 15.26 -7.55 45.53
C ILE A 125 14.12 -8.40 46.14
N HIS A 126 13.28 -7.89 47.06
CA HIS A 126 12.19 -8.71 47.60
C HIS A 126 10.95 -8.77 46.70
N THR A 127 10.36 -9.97 46.58
CA THR A 127 9.11 -10.32 45.87
C THR A 127 7.84 -9.55 46.31
N ARG A 128 7.99 -8.54 47.18
CA ARG A 128 6.89 -7.77 47.74
C ARG A 128 6.78 -6.41 47.02
N PRO A 129 5.55 -5.94 46.78
CA PRO A 129 5.34 -4.61 46.19
C PRO A 129 5.83 -3.50 47.12
N LYS A 130 6.43 -2.46 46.54
CA LYS A 130 6.85 -1.22 47.23
C LYS A 130 5.98 -0.03 46.80
N TYR A 131 6.08 1.08 47.53
CA TYR A 131 5.28 2.29 47.29
C TYR A 131 6.16 3.53 47.42
N THR A 132 6.01 4.48 46.50
CA THR A 132 6.64 5.80 46.53
C THR A 132 5.67 6.84 45.95
N THR A 133 6.11 8.08 45.71
CA THR A 133 5.32 9.10 44.99
C THR A 133 5.85 9.33 43.58
N ILE A 134 4.99 9.81 42.68
CA ILE A 134 5.39 10.07 41.29
C ILE A 134 6.52 11.11 41.19
N ASP A 135 6.50 12.13 42.03
CA ASP A 135 7.54 13.17 42.05
C ASP A 135 8.90 12.61 42.48
N LYS A 136 8.91 11.68 43.46
CA LYS A 136 10.14 11.00 43.89
C LYS A 136 10.64 10.06 42.82
N LEU A 137 9.76 9.28 42.21
CA LEU A 137 10.11 8.38 41.10
C LEU A 137 10.83 9.13 39.98
N LEU A 138 10.28 10.27 39.54
CA LEU A 138 10.81 11.02 38.40
C LEU A 138 12.13 11.76 38.69
N ARG A 139 12.45 12.00 39.97
CA ARG A 139 13.68 12.71 40.38
C ARG A 139 14.79 11.79 40.87
N SER A 140 14.50 10.50 41.03
CA SER A 140 15.46 9.54 41.56
C SER A 140 16.31 8.95 40.43
N SER A 141 17.59 8.72 40.70
CA SER A 141 18.50 7.94 39.87
C SER A 141 18.86 6.62 40.52
N PHE A 142 18.57 6.47 41.81
CA PHE A 142 18.88 5.28 42.59
C PHE A 142 17.71 4.82 43.47
N THR A 143 17.62 3.52 43.72
CA THR A 143 16.51 2.93 44.48
C THR A 143 16.45 3.37 45.95
N SER A 144 17.59 3.67 46.57
CA SER A 144 17.68 4.20 47.94
C SER A 144 16.94 5.52 48.11
N GLN A 145 16.75 6.28 47.02
CA GLN A 145 16.06 7.57 47.00
C GLN A 145 14.53 7.43 46.97
N LEU A 146 14.02 6.20 46.81
CA LEU A 146 12.59 5.91 46.74
C LEU A 146 11.95 5.58 48.09
N ASP A 147 12.76 5.28 49.13
CA ASP A 147 12.31 4.89 50.46
C ASP A 147 12.19 6.12 51.41
N ASP A 148 11.09 6.20 52.17
CA ASP A 148 10.77 7.35 53.05
C ASP A 148 11.40 7.29 54.46
N LYS A 149 12.62 6.76 54.61
CA LYS A 149 13.27 6.67 55.93
C LYS A 149 14.55 7.51 56.06
N ASN A 150 14.35 8.73 56.57
CA ASN A 150 15.27 9.60 57.32
C ASN A 150 16.36 10.43 56.61
N ASN A 151 16.28 11.75 56.88
CA ASN A 151 17.39 12.69 57.07
C ASN A 151 18.62 12.07 57.77
N GLN A 152 19.81 12.18 57.17
CA GLN A 152 21.06 12.76 57.73
C GLN A 152 22.33 12.28 56.97
N LYS A 153 23.19 13.27 56.63
CA LYS A 153 24.66 13.23 56.46
C LYS A 153 25.31 12.68 55.17
N SER A 154 25.75 13.64 54.36
CA SER A 154 27.11 13.88 53.79
C SER A 154 27.92 12.80 53.04
N SER A 155 28.51 13.29 51.94
CA SER A 155 29.86 13.05 51.37
C SER A 155 30.13 11.88 50.41
N SER A 156 30.35 12.28 49.14
CA SER A 156 31.49 12.02 48.23
C SER A 156 31.89 10.60 47.77
N SER A 157 32.14 10.56 46.45
CA SER A 157 33.29 9.94 45.75
C SER A 157 33.13 8.56 45.06
N THR A 158 33.37 8.62 43.73
CA THR A 158 34.12 7.70 42.84
C THR A 158 33.78 6.20 42.76
N LEU A 159 33.51 5.76 41.52
CA LEU A 159 33.54 4.38 41.02
C LEU A 159 34.96 3.97 40.60
N PRO A 160 35.29 2.67 40.70
CA PRO A 160 35.84 1.98 39.53
C PRO A 160 35.29 0.56 39.29
N ASP A 161 35.34 0.23 37.99
CA ASP A 161 35.32 -1.02 37.23
C ASP A 161 35.28 -2.40 37.90
N HIS A 162 34.57 -3.31 37.20
CA HIS A 162 34.72 -4.77 37.30
C HIS A 162 34.98 -5.38 35.90
N PRO A 163 35.83 -6.43 35.77
CA PRO A 163 36.19 -7.05 34.50
C PRO A 163 35.42 -8.36 34.18
N ASP A 164 35.38 -8.62 32.87
CA ASP A 164 35.45 -9.88 32.11
C ASP A 164 35.06 -11.26 32.70
N VAL A 165 34.42 -12.11 31.87
CA VAL A 165 35.03 -13.27 31.18
C VAL A 165 33.98 -14.29 30.68
N LYS A 166 33.89 -14.37 29.35
CA LYS A 166 33.93 -15.51 28.39
C LYS A 166 33.04 -16.78 28.48
N SER A 167 32.69 -17.19 27.25
CA SER A 167 32.95 -18.49 26.57
C SER A 167 31.69 -19.30 26.22
N SER A 168 31.34 -19.47 24.93
CA SER A 168 31.79 -20.48 23.94
C SER A 168 31.04 -21.82 24.09
N SER A 169 30.64 -22.63 23.10
CA SER A 169 30.86 -22.71 21.64
C SER A 169 29.98 -23.84 21.04
N LYS A 170 29.71 -23.77 19.71
CA LYS A 170 29.66 -24.87 18.68
C LYS A 170 28.69 -26.05 18.87
N SER A 171 28.24 -26.84 17.88
CA SER A 171 28.00 -26.80 16.41
C SER A 171 27.68 -28.26 16.04
N LEU A 172 26.78 -28.57 15.09
CA LEU A 172 26.84 -29.81 14.27
C LEU A 172 25.91 -29.73 13.04
N LYS A 173 26.29 -30.44 11.98
CA LYS A 173 25.91 -30.32 10.56
C LYS A 173 24.90 -31.42 10.08
N PRO A 174 24.38 -31.33 8.83
CA PRO A 174 23.13 -31.99 8.38
C PRO A 174 23.34 -33.25 7.50
N LEU A 175 22.25 -33.99 7.25
CA LEU A 175 22.19 -35.16 6.35
C LEU A 175 21.15 -34.98 5.22
N LYS A 176 21.51 -35.47 4.02
CA LYS A 176 20.79 -35.41 2.73
C LYS A 176 19.86 -36.63 2.52
N TYR A 177 18.89 -36.50 1.62
CA TYR A 177 18.04 -37.58 1.07
C TYR A 177 18.22 -37.73 -0.46
N PRO A 178 17.91 -38.90 -1.06
CA PRO A 178 18.04 -39.16 -2.50
C PRO A 178 16.71 -38.99 -3.29
N GLU A 179 16.88 -38.74 -4.59
CA GLU A 179 15.87 -38.54 -5.66
C GLU A 179 15.25 -39.84 -6.19
N LEU A 180 14.07 -39.77 -6.83
CA LEU A 180 13.60 -40.69 -7.88
C LEU A 180 12.35 -40.15 -8.62
N GLU A 181 12.18 -40.66 -9.85
CA GLU A 181 11.58 -40.06 -11.06
C GLU A 181 10.05 -40.21 -11.25
N SER A 182 9.52 -39.44 -12.21
CA SER A 182 8.12 -39.36 -12.70
C SER A 182 7.85 -40.18 -13.96
N PRO A 183 6.56 -40.46 -14.29
CA PRO A 183 6.13 -40.43 -15.68
C PRO A 183 4.77 -39.71 -15.94
N ASP A 184 4.82 -38.85 -16.97
CA ASP A 184 3.88 -38.51 -18.05
C ASP A 184 2.36 -38.31 -17.83
N SER A 185 1.90 -37.15 -18.34
CA SER A 185 0.50 -36.75 -18.54
C SER A 185 0.26 -36.37 -20.01
N GLU A 186 -0.72 -37.00 -20.65
CA GLU A 186 -1.25 -36.60 -21.96
C GLU A 186 -2.73 -36.20 -21.87
N SER A 187 -3.15 -35.26 -22.74
CA SER A 187 -4.51 -34.74 -22.98
C SER A 187 -5.01 -33.75 -21.89
N VAL A 188 -5.61 -32.58 -22.14
CA VAL A 188 -6.52 -32.13 -23.21
C VAL A 188 -6.39 -30.60 -23.36
N THR A 189 -6.14 -30.10 -24.58
CA THR A 189 -6.46 -28.74 -25.02
C THR A 189 -7.25 -28.81 -26.32
N LYS A 190 -8.44 -28.20 -26.33
CA LYS A 190 -9.28 -27.76 -27.47
C LYS A 190 -10.51 -27.11 -26.82
N THR A 191 -11.05 -25.94 -27.20
CA THR A 191 -11.09 -25.22 -28.48
C THR A 191 -11.54 -23.77 -28.14
N PHE A 192 -11.09 -22.71 -28.82
CA PHE A 192 -11.77 -22.17 -30.01
C PHE A 192 -10.75 -21.54 -30.98
N SER A 193 -10.84 -21.98 -32.22
CA SER A 193 -10.06 -21.54 -33.39
C SER A 193 -10.96 -20.74 -34.33
N ALA A 194 -10.45 -19.63 -34.85
CA ALA A 194 -10.81 -19.12 -36.17
C ALA A 194 -9.62 -19.36 -37.11
N SER A 195 -9.93 -19.93 -38.27
CA SER A 195 -9.05 -20.61 -39.21
C SER A 195 -8.30 -19.68 -40.17
N PHE A 196 -7.02 -19.95 -40.40
CA PHE A 196 -6.32 -19.65 -41.66
C PHE A 196 -5.71 -20.95 -42.22
N SER A 197 -5.73 -21.11 -43.54
CA SER A 197 -5.35 -22.36 -44.21
C SER A 197 -3.82 -22.57 -44.28
N PRO A 198 -3.31 -23.83 -44.20
CA PRO A 198 -1.85 -24.11 -44.15
C PRO A 198 -1.06 -23.91 -45.47
N SER A 199 -1.71 -23.46 -46.55
CA SER A 199 -1.08 -23.35 -47.88
C SER A 199 -0.55 -21.96 -48.24
N GLU A 200 -0.82 -20.92 -47.44
CA GLU A 200 -0.32 -19.55 -47.67
C GLU A 200 0.94 -19.18 -46.85
N LEU A 201 1.39 -20.07 -45.96
CA LEU A 201 2.52 -19.87 -45.04
C LEU A 201 3.87 -20.44 -45.53
N LYS A 202 4.00 -20.80 -46.81
CA LYS A 202 5.22 -21.45 -47.36
C LYS A 202 5.92 -20.71 -48.53
N ARG A 203 5.66 -19.42 -48.73
CA ARG A 203 6.32 -18.64 -49.81
C ARG A 203 6.91 -17.28 -49.42
N LEU A 204 7.15 -17.04 -48.13
CA LEU A 204 7.87 -15.86 -47.64
C LEU A 204 8.91 -16.28 -46.59
N ASP A 205 9.82 -17.16 -46.98
CA ASP A 205 11.09 -17.35 -46.29
C ASP A 205 12.20 -17.31 -47.34
N SER A 206 13.32 -16.66 -47.00
CA SER A 206 14.52 -16.37 -47.80
C SER A 206 14.54 -15.07 -48.62
N LYS A 207 14.45 -13.92 -47.92
CA LYS A 207 15.33 -12.73 -48.09
C LYS A 207 14.77 -11.57 -47.28
N SER A 208 15.62 -10.94 -46.46
CA SER A 208 15.46 -9.63 -45.77
C SER A 208 15.23 -9.60 -44.25
N LEU A 209 15.83 -10.49 -43.45
CA LEU A 209 15.87 -10.35 -41.98
C LEU A 209 17.22 -9.86 -41.42
N ASP A 210 18.05 -9.25 -42.26
CA ASP A 210 19.17 -8.41 -41.82
C ASP A 210 18.92 -6.96 -42.26
N SER A 211 19.18 -6.03 -41.34
CA SER A 211 19.03 -4.55 -41.45
C SER A 211 17.70 -3.93 -40.98
N LYS A 212 17.47 -3.92 -39.66
CA LYS A 212 16.86 -2.79 -38.92
C LYS A 212 17.02 -2.94 -37.40
N SER A 213 18.18 -3.35 -36.91
CA SER A 213 18.59 -3.00 -35.55
C SER A 213 19.12 -1.57 -35.60
N SER A 214 18.25 -0.59 -35.34
CA SER A 214 18.72 0.76 -35.06
C SER A 214 19.75 0.68 -33.92
N ASN A 215 20.93 1.25 -34.13
CA ASN A 215 21.95 1.45 -33.10
C ASN A 215 21.34 2.32 -31.99
N LEU A 216 20.67 1.70 -31.03
CA LEU A 216 20.24 2.33 -29.79
C LEU A 216 21.51 2.59 -28.97
N LYS A 217 22.06 3.80 -29.11
CA LYS A 217 23.18 4.24 -28.29
C LYS A 217 22.66 4.49 -26.86
N PRO A 218 23.12 3.75 -25.85
CA PRO A 218 22.75 4.00 -24.46
C PRO A 218 23.23 5.39 -24.01
N THR A 219 22.57 5.97 -23.01
CA THR A 219 23.11 7.12 -22.27
C THR A 219 24.16 6.66 -21.27
N ASP A 220 25.00 7.58 -20.78
CA ASP A 220 25.96 7.31 -19.72
C ASP A 220 25.30 6.65 -18.48
N GLU A 221 24.08 7.09 -18.12
CA GLU A 221 23.29 6.49 -17.03
C GLU A 221 22.90 5.03 -17.34
N GLN A 222 22.47 4.76 -18.58
CA GLN A 222 22.12 3.40 -19.02
C GLN A 222 23.35 2.50 -19.13
N GLU A 223 24.48 3.02 -19.62
CA GLU A 223 25.76 2.31 -19.68
C GLU A 223 26.24 1.92 -18.28
N GLU A 224 26.18 2.84 -17.31
CA GLU A 224 26.56 2.53 -15.93
C GLU A 224 25.63 1.47 -15.34
N ILE A 225 24.30 1.54 -15.57
CA ILE A 225 23.37 0.48 -15.13
C ILE A 225 23.76 -0.90 -15.69
N ILE A 226 24.08 -0.97 -16.98
CA ILE A 226 24.48 -2.20 -17.67
C ILE A 226 25.80 -2.75 -17.10
N LYS A 227 26.75 -1.87 -16.80
CA LYS A 227 28.05 -2.19 -16.21
C LYS A 227 27.91 -2.70 -14.77
N ARG A 228 27.18 -1.98 -13.90
CA ARG A 228 26.93 -2.38 -12.51
C ARG A 228 26.16 -3.70 -12.42
N PHE A 229 25.24 -3.94 -13.35
CA PHE A 229 24.62 -5.26 -13.50
C PHE A 229 25.65 -6.34 -13.90
N GLY A 230 26.61 -6.03 -14.78
CA GLY A 230 27.73 -6.91 -15.12
C GLY A 230 28.55 -7.35 -13.91
N ASP A 231 28.77 -6.43 -12.96
CA ASP A 231 29.47 -6.65 -11.69
C ASP A 231 28.71 -7.55 -10.69
N GLY A 232 27.54 -8.08 -11.09
CA GLY A 232 26.72 -8.98 -10.27
C GLY A 232 25.88 -8.26 -9.20
N LYS A 233 25.73 -6.94 -9.28
CA LYS A 233 24.92 -6.15 -8.33
C LYS A 233 23.43 -6.25 -8.63
N ASN A 234 22.61 -6.38 -7.60
CA ASN A 234 21.19 -6.12 -7.75
C ASN A 234 21.01 -4.61 -8.00
N ILE A 235 20.21 -4.24 -8.99
CA ILE A 235 20.04 -2.84 -9.39
C ILE A 235 18.63 -2.39 -9.07
N LEU A 236 18.52 -1.23 -8.42
CA LEU A 236 17.28 -0.50 -8.30
C LEU A 236 17.38 0.79 -9.14
N VAL A 237 16.65 0.84 -10.25
CA VAL A 237 16.63 1.99 -11.13
C VAL A 237 15.50 2.94 -10.75
N ARG A 238 15.86 4.13 -10.26
CA ARG A 238 14.94 5.25 -10.02
C ARG A 238 14.79 6.05 -11.30
N ALA A 239 13.74 5.71 -12.05
CA ALA A 239 13.45 6.37 -13.32
C ALA A 239 12.45 7.51 -13.14
N PHE A 240 12.48 8.44 -14.10
CA PHE A 240 11.44 9.46 -14.28
C PHE A 240 10.68 9.25 -15.58
N ALA A 241 9.63 10.04 -15.79
CA ALA A 241 8.82 10.00 -17.00
C ALA A 241 9.67 10.16 -18.28
N GLY A 242 9.45 9.27 -19.26
CA GLY A 242 10.10 9.35 -20.56
C GLY A 242 11.57 8.92 -20.59
N THR A 243 12.14 8.42 -19.50
CA THR A 243 13.60 8.14 -19.39
C THR A 243 14.07 6.82 -20.02
N GLY A 244 13.15 6.09 -20.65
CA GLY A 244 13.48 4.88 -21.40
C GLY A 244 13.60 3.61 -20.56
N LYS A 245 12.82 3.44 -19.49
CA LYS A 245 12.85 2.26 -18.59
C LYS A 245 12.89 0.91 -19.33
N THR A 246 11.89 0.66 -20.17
CA THR A 246 11.81 -0.59 -20.96
C THR A 246 12.96 -0.70 -21.97
N THR A 247 13.45 0.43 -22.50
CA THR A 247 14.64 0.48 -23.37
C THR A 247 15.90 0.09 -22.60
N THR A 248 16.09 0.57 -21.37
CA THR A 248 17.20 0.19 -20.49
C THR A 248 17.20 -1.31 -20.20
N LEU A 249 16.03 -1.87 -19.87
CA LEU A 249 15.90 -3.32 -19.70
C LEU A 249 16.24 -4.09 -20.97
N LYS A 250 15.79 -3.60 -22.14
CA LYS A 250 16.12 -4.21 -23.44
C LYS A 250 17.63 -4.15 -23.72
N LEU A 251 18.27 -2.99 -23.56
CA LEU A 251 19.71 -2.82 -23.74
C LEU A 251 20.49 -3.80 -22.86
N LEU A 252 20.12 -3.92 -21.59
CA LEU A 252 20.70 -4.89 -20.66
C LEU A 252 20.60 -6.33 -21.17
N THR A 253 19.43 -6.75 -21.67
CA THR A 253 19.26 -8.11 -22.21
C THR A 253 20.03 -8.37 -23.51
N LEU A 254 20.25 -7.32 -24.32
CA LEU A 254 21.02 -7.38 -25.56
C LEU A 254 22.53 -7.42 -25.29
N THR A 255 23.00 -6.71 -24.26
CA THR A 255 24.43 -6.72 -23.85
C THR A 255 24.85 -8.09 -23.29
N TYR A 256 23.95 -8.82 -22.64
CA TYR A 256 24.23 -10.14 -22.05
C TYR A 256 23.40 -11.26 -22.70
N PRO A 257 23.59 -11.56 -24.01
CA PRO A 257 22.71 -12.47 -24.76
C PRO A 257 22.78 -13.93 -24.27
N LYS A 258 23.85 -14.31 -23.58
CA LYS A 258 24.03 -15.65 -22.99
C LYS A 258 23.27 -15.85 -21.68
N ARG A 259 22.80 -14.78 -21.03
CA ARG A 259 22.02 -14.87 -19.79
C ARG A 259 20.54 -15.06 -20.13
N ARG A 260 19.87 -15.89 -19.33
CA ARG A 260 18.42 -16.11 -19.37
C ARG A 260 17.73 -15.14 -18.43
N PHE A 261 16.82 -14.33 -18.98
CA PHE A 261 16.09 -13.32 -18.23
C PHE A 261 14.63 -13.72 -18.03
N LEU A 262 14.11 -13.44 -16.85
CA LEU A 262 12.67 -13.37 -16.60
C LEU A 262 12.27 -11.91 -16.56
N TYR A 263 11.44 -11.49 -17.50
CA TYR A 263 10.92 -10.13 -17.55
C TYR A 263 9.47 -10.10 -17.05
N ILE A 264 9.26 -9.52 -15.87
CA ILE A 264 7.96 -9.33 -15.24
C ILE A 264 7.42 -7.94 -15.56
N VAL A 265 6.26 -7.93 -16.23
CA VAL A 265 5.52 -6.73 -16.60
C VAL A 265 4.17 -6.65 -15.89
N PHE A 266 3.66 -5.43 -15.75
CA PHE A 266 2.45 -5.16 -14.97
C PHE A 266 1.16 -5.73 -15.59
N ASN A 267 1.00 -5.63 -16.91
CA ASN A 267 -0.24 -6.05 -17.59
C ASN A 267 0.01 -6.85 -18.87
N ARG A 268 -1.05 -7.48 -19.38
CA ARG A 268 -0.99 -8.34 -20.56
C ARG A 268 -0.60 -7.60 -21.84
N VAL A 269 -1.09 -6.37 -22.03
CA VAL A 269 -0.78 -5.54 -23.21
C VAL A 269 0.71 -5.22 -23.26
N ALA A 270 1.30 -4.83 -22.13
CA ALA A 270 2.74 -4.62 -21.98
C ALA A 270 3.52 -5.91 -22.26
N ALA A 271 3.03 -7.07 -21.81
CA ALA A 271 3.66 -8.37 -22.08
C ALA A 271 3.69 -8.70 -23.57
N GLU A 272 2.56 -8.50 -24.27
CA GLU A 272 2.44 -8.76 -25.70
C GLU A 272 3.34 -7.81 -26.52
N SER A 273 3.40 -6.53 -26.14
CA SER A 273 4.32 -5.55 -26.76
C SER A 273 5.80 -5.91 -26.53
N ALA A 274 6.16 -6.26 -25.30
CA ALA A 274 7.53 -6.66 -24.97
C ALA A 274 7.97 -7.94 -25.70
N ARG A 275 7.09 -8.94 -25.85
CA ARG A 275 7.43 -10.17 -26.62
C ARG A 275 7.79 -9.91 -28.08
N LYS A 276 7.28 -8.83 -28.69
CA LYS A 276 7.61 -8.45 -30.07
C LYS A 276 8.98 -7.80 -30.19
N THR A 277 9.52 -7.28 -29.10
CA THR A 277 10.69 -6.38 -29.13
C THR A 277 11.91 -6.90 -28.39
N PHE A 278 11.75 -7.82 -27.43
CA PHE A 278 12.84 -8.45 -26.68
C PHE A 278 13.35 -9.72 -27.37
N GLY A 279 14.61 -10.07 -27.10
CA GLY A 279 15.28 -11.24 -27.67
C GLY A 279 14.76 -12.59 -27.11
N SER A 280 15.14 -13.68 -27.77
CA SER A 280 14.72 -15.05 -27.38
C SER A 280 15.26 -15.51 -26.03
N ASN A 281 16.29 -14.85 -25.49
CA ASN A 281 16.85 -15.09 -24.16
C ASN A 281 15.98 -14.51 -23.01
N VAL A 282 14.85 -13.87 -23.33
CA VAL A 282 13.98 -13.18 -22.37
C VAL A 282 12.60 -13.84 -22.32
N SER A 283 12.22 -14.36 -21.15
CA SER A 283 10.88 -14.87 -20.88
C SER A 283 9.99 -13.75 -20.35
N VAL A 284 9.07 -13.25 -21.18
CA VAL A 284 8.17 -12.14 -20.81
C VAL A 284 6.85 -12.66 -20.23
N ARG A 285 6.59 -12.32 -18.96
CA ARG A 285 5.43 -12.79 -18.19
C ARG A 285 4.82 -11.65 -17.37
N THR A 286 3.51 -11.68 -17.15
CA THR A 286 2.94 -11.03 -15.95
C THR A 286 3.17 -11.93 -14.74
N ILE A 287 3.15 -11.37 -13.52
CA ILE A 287 3.30 -12.18 -12.30
C ILE A 287 2.23 -13.28 -12.21
N HIS A 288 1.00 -12.96 -12.60
CA HIS A 288 -0.12 -13.90 -12.67
C HIS A 288 0.12 -15.00 -13.72
N SER A 289 0.67 -14.67 -14.88
CA SER A 289 0.97 -15.68 -15.91
C SER A 289 2.13 -16.59 -15.52
N LEU A 290 3.10 -16.07 -14.76
CA LEU A 290 4.16 -16.87 -14.16
C LEU A 290 3.55 -17.85 -13.17
N ALA A 291 2.81 -17.36 -12.17
CA ALA A 291 2.16 -18.18 -11.16
C ALA A 291 1.24 -19.25 -11.77
N PHE A 292 0.41 -18.86 -12.75
CA PHE A 292 -0.48 -19.79 -13.44
C PHE A 292 0.26 -20.96 -14.10
N GLY A 293 1.45 -20.71 -14.67
CA GLY A 293 2.27 -21.76 -15.27
C GLY A 293 2.68 -22.87 -14.30
N PHE A 294 2.79 -22.57 -13.01
CA PHE A 294 3.10 -23.54 -11.94
C PHE A 294 1.85 -24.08 -11.24
N MET A 295 0.79 -23.29 -11.20
CA MET A 295 -0.43 -23.64 -10.47
C MET A 295 -1.43 -24.44 -11.32
N LYS A 296 -1.38 -24.36 -12.66
CA LYS A 296 -2.39 -24.95 -13.55
C LYS A 296 -2.69 -26.44 -13.32
N ASP A 297 -1.70 -27.23 -12.90
CA ASP A 297 -1.85 -28.67 -12.67
C ASP A 297 -2.27 -28.98 -11.21
N LYS A 298 -2.34 -27.96 -10.36
CA LYS A 298 -2.67 -28.02 -8.93
C LYS A 298 -4.00 -27.34 -8.58
N ILE A 299 -4.61 -26.65 -9.54
CA ILE A 299 -5.91 -26.00 -9.40
C ILE A 299 -6.82 -26.46 -10.54
N ASN A 300 -8.13 -26.51 -10.29
CA ASN A 300 -9.08 -26.84 -11.34
C ASN A 300 -9.25 -25.64 -12.30
N VAL A 301 -8.49 -25.67 -13.40
CA VAL A 301 -8.44 -24.56 -14.37
C VAL A 301 -9.73 -24.35 -15.18
N SER A 302 -10.68 -25.28 -15.15
CA SER A 302 -11.99 -25.07 -15.79
C SER A 302 -12.98 -24.31 -14.90
N ASN A 303 -12.61 -23.96 -13.66
CA ASN A 303 -13.49 -23.36 -12.66
C ASN A 303 -12.96 -22.01 -12.13
N PHE A 304 -12.84 -21.02 -13.02
CA PHE A 304 -12.39 -19.68 -12.68
C PHE A 304 -13.53 -18.67 -12.56
N VAL A 305 -13.42 -17.78 -11.58
CA VAL A 305 -14.21 -16.55 -11.52
C VAL A 305 -13.29 -15.34 -11.36
N ASN A 306 -13.61 -14.25 -12.04
CA ASN A 306 -12.80 -13.03 -11.98
C ASN A 306 -12.80 -12.43 -10.57
N ASN A 307 -13.97 -12.40 -9.95
CA ASN A 307 -14.17 -11.89 -8.59
C ASN A 307 -15.46 -12.49 -8.01
N TYR A 308 -15.52 -12.58 -6.69
CA TYR A 308 -16.73 -12.95 -5.98
C TYR A 308 -17.53 -11.71 -5.59
N GLN A 309 -18.80 -11.69 -5.99
CA GLN A 309 -19.74 -10.68 -5.52
C GLN A 309 -20.18 -11.03 -4.09
N ILE A 310 -20.52 -10.01 -3.30
CA ILE A 310 -20.93 -10.18 -1.90
C ILE A 310 -22.04 -11.22 -1.71
N PRO A 311 -23.10 -11.27 -2.55
CA PRO A 311 -24.12 -12.30 -2.42
C PRO A 311 -23.59 -13.73 -2.57
N ASN A 312 -22.70 -13.96 -3.54
CA ASN A 312 -22.11 -15.28 -3.73
C ASN A 312 -21.25 -15.71 -2.53
N ILE A 313 -20.58 -14.78 -1.86
CA ILE A 313 -19.80 -15.07 -0.64
C ILE A 313 -20.75 -15.41 0.51
N ALA A 314 -21.82 -14.63 0.68
CA ALA A 314 -22.86 -14.87 1.69
C ALA A 314 -23.48 -16.27 1.53
N ASP A 315 -23.91 -16.62 0.32
CA ASP A 315 -24.51 -17.93 0.00
C ASP A 315 -23.51 -19.08 0.22
N THR A 316 -22.26 -18.90 -0.19
CA THR A 316 -21.20 -19.92 -0.07
C THR A 316 -20.88 -20.28 1.38
N LEU A 317 -21.00 -19.30 2.28
CA LEU A 317 -20.62 -19.41 3.70
C LEU A 317 -21.85 -19.54 4.62
N GLY A 318 -23.05 -19.24 4.14
CA GLY A 318 -24.26 -19.18 4.97
C GLY A 318 -24.21 -18.05 6.00
N VAL A 319 -23.71 -16.87 5.60
CA VAL A 319 -23.53 -15.70 6.49
C VAL A 319 -24.29 -14.48 5.96
N ASP A 320 -24.52 -13.49 6.82
CA ASP A 320 -25.10 -12.21 6.39
C ASP A 320 -24.14 -11.40 5.49
N TYR A 321 -24.69 -10.37 4.84
CA TYR A 321 -23.95 -9.55 3.89
C TYR A 321 -22.83 -8.72 4.53
N ASP A 322 -22.93 -8.39 5.82
CA ASP A 322 -21.89 -7.62 6.50
C ASP A 322 -20.65 -8.50 6.73
N TYR A 323 -20.84 -9.75 7.16
CA TYR A 323 -19.75 -10.72 7.19
C TYR A 323 -19.23 -11.05 5.80
N ALA A 324 -20.09 -11.20 4.78
CA ALA A 324 -19.64 -11.46 3.42
C ALA A 324 -18.79 -10.30 2.86
N ARG A 325 -19.17 -9.05 3.15
CA ARG A 325 -18.38 -7.85 2.82
C ARG A 325 -17.05 -7.86 3.54
N ALA A 326 -17.03 -8.12 4.85
CA ALA A 326 -15.79 -8.23 5.61
C ALA A 326 -14.87 -9.33 5.09
N VAL A 327 -15.41 -10.50 4.75
CA VAL A 327 -14.67 -11.62 4.15
C VAL A 327 -14.03 -11.20 2.84
N LYS A 328 -14.75 -10.49 1.96
CA LYS A 328 -14.18 -10.01 0.70
C LYS A 328 -12.97 -9.11 0.94
N ILE A 329 -13.10 -8.13 1.84
CA ILE A 329 -12.03 -7.16 2.14
C ILE A 329 -10.80 -7.89 2.72
N ILE A 330 -10.99 -8.76 3.72
CA ILE A 330 -9.90 -9.52 4.34
C ILE A 330 -9.23 -10.48 3.33
N PHE A 331 -10.03 -11.14 2.48
CA PHE A 331 -9.53 -12.05 1.46
C PHE A 331 -8.66 -11.33 0.43
N ASP A 332 -9.12 -10.18 -0.10
CA ASP A 332 -8.39 -9.41 -1.10
C ASP A 332 -7.09 -8.85 -0.50
N GLU A 333 -7.13 -8.32 0.72
CA GLU A 333 -5.93 -7.85 1.43
C GLU A 333 -4.93 -8.99 1.65
N PHE A 334 -5.41 -10.13 2.15
CA PHE A 334 -4.56 -11.31 2.31
C PHE A 334 -3.87 -11.64 0.99
N CYS A 335 -4.62 -11.74 -0.11
CA CYS A 335 -4.08 -12.10 -1.41
C CYS A 335 -3.02 -11.12 -1.94
N TYR A 336 -3.08 -9.83 -1.60
CA TYR A 336 -2.11 -8.82 -2.03
C TYR A 336 -0.94 -8.60 -1.07
N SER A 337 -1.07 -9.01 0.19
CA SER A 337 -0.03 -8.92 1.20
C SER A 337 1.16 -9.87 0.97
N ASN A 338 2.26 -9.66 1.67
CA ASN A 338 3.38 -10.61 1.74
C ASN A 338 3.22 -11.67 2.85
N VAL A 339 2.15 -11.63 3.66
CA VAL A 339 1.95 -12.62 4.73
C VAL A 339 1.55 -13.99 4.15
N MET A 340 1.98 -15.05 4.84
CA MET A 340 1.79 -16.43 4.40
C MET A 340 0.49 -17.03 4.93
N GLU A 341 0.02 -16.58 6.09
CA GLU A 341 -1.23 -17.03 6.70
C GLU A 341 -2.16 -15.86 6.99
N ILE A 342 -3.48 -16.09 6.89
CA ILE A 342 -4.50 -15.05 7.11
C ILE A 342 -4.43 -14.50 8.54
N GLY A 343 -4.10 -15.37 9.51
CA GLY A 343 -3.97 -14.98 10.93
C GLY A 343 -2.81 -14.03 11.23
N ASP A 344 -1.85 -13.89 10.31
CA ASP A 344 -0.68 -13.01 10.47
C ASP A 344 -0.91 -11.58 9.95
N LEU A 345 -2.11 -11.27 9.44
CA LEU A 345 -2.46 -9.92 9.01
C LEU A 345 -2.40 -8.93 10.19
N ASP A 346 -1.69 -7.82 10.01
CA ASP A 346 -1.67 -6.74 11.00
C ASP A 346 -2.97 -5.93 10.93
N PHE A 347 -3.91 -6.27 11.81
CA PHE A 347 -5.20 -5.59 11.89
C PHE A 347 -5.08 -4.11 12.26
N SER A 348 -4.00 -3.69 12.92
CA SER A 348 -3.82 -2.28 13.28
C SER A 348 -3.56 -1.42 12.04
N LEU A 349 -2.75 -1.93 11.11
CA LEU A 349 -2.53 -1.32 9.80
C LEU A 349 -3.77 -1.48 8.92
N PHE A 350 -4.35 -2.67 8.89
CA PHE A 350 -5.49 -2.98 8.05
C PHE A 350 -6.74 -2.12 8.36
N PHE A 351 -7.03 -1.83 9.64
CA PHE A 351 -8.11 -0.91 10.04
C PHE A 351 -7.81 0.55 9.75
N ARG A 352 -6.53 0.93 9.72
CA ARG A 352 -6.12 2.27 9.28
C ARG A 352 -6.51 2.45 7.81
N ASP A 353 -6.27 1.42 7.00
CA ASP A 353 -6.38 1.50 5.52
C ASP A 353 -7.78 1.16 4.99
N ASN A 354 -8.64 0.51 5.80
CA ASN A 354 -9.98 0.08 5.40
C ASN A 354 -11.08 0.65 6.31
N ILE A 355 -11.56 1.85 5.95
CA ILE A 355 -12.63 2.57 6.68
C ILE A 355 -13.93 1.76 6.71
N ASP A 356 -14.28 1.09 5.61
CA ASP A 356 -15.48 0.24 5.51
C ASP A 356 -15.47 -0.89 6.55
N LEU A 357 -14.37 -1.63 6.64
CA LEU A 357 -14.25 -2.72 7.61
C LEU A 357 -14.22 -2.17 9.04
N LEU A 358 -13.53 -1.05 9.27
CA LEU A 358 -13.51 -0.37 10.56
C LEU A 358 -14.92 0.06 10.99
N SER A 359 -15.72 0.56 10.06
CA SER A 359 -17.12 0.94 10.29
C SER A 359 -17.94 -0.26 10.73
N LEU A 360 -17.91 -1.38 9.99
CA LEU A 360 -18.64 -2.60 10.34
C LEU A 360 -18.27 -3.15 11.72
N VAL A 361 -17.01 -3.02 12.13
CA VAL A 361 -16.55 -3.44 13.46
C VAL A 361 -17.01 -2.47 14.55
N LYS A 362 -16.90 -1.15 14.31
CA LYS A 362 -17.29 -0.12 15.29
C LYS A 362 -18.79 -0.09 15.56
N THR A 363 -19.62 -0.32 14.54
CA THR A 363 -21.08 -0.40 14.69
C THR A 363 -21.52 -1.70 15.37
N GLY A 364 -20.61 -2.67 15.52
CA GLY A 364 -20.91 -3.99 16.05
C GLY A 364 -21.64 -4.91 15.06
N ALA A 365 -21.76 -4.50 13.79
CA ALA A 365 -22.35 -5.33 12.73
C ALA A 365 -21.59 -6.65 12.55
N ILE A 366 -20.26 -6.62 12.70
CA ILE A 366 -19.43 -7.82 12.67
C ILE A 366 -18.45 -7.91 13.85
N SER A 367 -18.04 -9.15 14.16
CA SER A 367 -16.88 -9.45 15.00
C SER A 367 -15.69 -9.81 14.11
N ILE A 368 -14.55 -9.14 14.30
CA ILE A 368 -13.34 -9.37 13.48
C ILE A 368 -12.85 -10.82 13.56
N GLY A 369 -12.90 -11.45 14.73
CA GLY A 369 -12.51 -12.86 14.90
C GLY A 369 -13.42 -13.82 14.14
N LYS A 370 -14.73 -13.53 14.04
CA LYS A 370 -15.66 -14.30 13.21
C LYS A 370 -15.39 -14.06 11.72
N ALA A 371 -15.17 -12.81 11.30
CA ALA A 371 -14.86 -12.48 9.92
C ALA A 371 -13.57 -13.15 9.43
N LEU A 372 -12.53 -13.19 10.28
CA LEU A 372 -11.30 -13.95 10.04
C LEU A 372 -11.57 -15.45 9.81
N ARG A 373 -12.32 -16.08 10.73
CA ARG A 373 -12.69 -17.50 10.60
C ARG A 373 -13.51 -17.79 9.34
N TYR A 374 -14.40 -16.88 8.95
CA TYR A 374 -15.15 -17.02 7.71
C TYR A 374 -14.25 -16.85 6.48
N THR A 375 -13.27 -15.95 6.55
CA THR A 375 -12.28 -15.76 5.47
C THR A 375 -11.40 -16.99 5.30
N GLU A 376 -10.94 -17.60 6.38
CA GLU A 376 -10.21 -18.87 6.35
C GLU A 376 -11.06 -20.01 5.75
N GLN A 377 -12.34 -20.09 6.12
CA GLN A 377 -13.26 -21.08 5.55
C GLN A 377 -13.49 -20.85 4.05
N PHE A 378 -13.65 -19.59 3.63
CA PHE A 378 -13.81 -19.22 2.24
C PHE A 378 -12.56 -19.59 1.42
N TYR A 379 -11.38 -19.28 1.96
CA TYR A 379 -10.09 -19.64 1.36
C TYR A 379 -9.92 -21.16 1.23
N ARG A 380 -10.21 -21.91 2.30
CA ARG A 380 -10.13 -23.39 2.30
C ARG A 380 -11.10 -24.02 1.31
N LYS A 381 -12.29 -23.46 1.10
CA LYS A 381 -13.22 -23.95 0.07
C LYS A 381 -12.63 -23.84 -1.34
N MET A 382 -11.86 -22.79 -1.64
CA MET A 382 -11.11 -22.68 -2.91
C MET A 382 -9.97 -23.71 -2.97
N GLU A 383 -9.22 -23.85 -1.88
CA GLU A 383 -8.10 -24.79 -1.77
C GLU A 383 -8.54 -26.26 -1.93
N ASP A 384 -9.67 -26.62 -1.33
CA ASP A 384 -10.30 -27.95 -1.45
C ASP A 384 -10.99 -28.16 -2.81
N GLY A 385 -11.04 -27.15 -3.69
CA GLY A 385 -11.73 -27.21 -4.98
C GLY A 385 -13.27 -27.27 -4.88
N LYS A 386 -13.85 -26.90 -3.73
CA LYS A 386 -15.30 -26.89 -3.48
C LYS A 386 -16.01 -25.69 -4.11
N ILE A 387 -15.27 -24.62 -4.39
CA ILE A 387 -15.77 -23.43 -5.10
C ILE A 387 -14.76 -23.00 -6.16
N PRO A 388 -15.18 -22.22 -7.18
CA PRO A 388 -14.28 -21.64 -8.16
C PRO A 388 -13.10 -20.87 -7.56
N VAL A 389 -11.96 -20.84 -8.25
CA VAL A 389 -10.79 -20.07 -7.82
C VAL A 389 -10.75 -18.69 -8.50
N THR A 390 -10.13 -17.71 -7.84
CA THR A 390 -9.85 -16.40 -8.42
C THR A 390 -8.41 -16.27 -8.89
N HIS A 391 -8.12 -15.23 -9.68
CA HIS A 391 -6.74 -14.90 -10.08
C HIS A 391 -5.83 -14.57 -8.89
N ASN A 392 -6.40 -13.89 -7.89
CA ASN A 392 -5.72 -13.52 -6.65
C ASN A 392 -5.40 -14.74 -5.80
N PHE A 393 -6.33 -15.71 -5.73
CA PHE A 393 -6.16 -16.95 -4.97
C PHE A 393 -4.95 -17.75 -5.44
N TYR A 394 -4.85 -18.08 -6.73
CA TYR A 394 -3.73 -18.92 -7.16
C TYR A 394 -2.39 -18.18 -7.12
N LEU A 395 -2.38 -16.86 -7.28
CA LEU A 395 -1.17 -16.07 -7.10
C LEU A 395 -0.69 -16.18 -5.65
N LYS A 396 -1.62 -16.06 -4.69
CA LYS A 396 -1.34 -16.29 -3.27
C LYS A 396 -0.89 -17.73 -3.00
N GLN A 397 -1.51 -18.75 -3.60
CA GLN A 397 -1.06 -20.14 -3.44
C GLN A 397 0.34 -20.37 -4.02
N PHE A 398 0.66 -19.76 -5.16
CA PHE A 398 2.00 -19.82 -5.75
C PHE A 398 3.07 -19.28 -4.79
N GLN A 399 2.76 -18.21 -4.05
CA GLN A 399 3.59 -17.68 -2.97
C GLN A 399 3.64 -18.64 -1.76
N ARG A 400 2.46 -18.99 -1.19
CA ARG A 400 2.34 -19.78 0.05
C ARG A 400 3.00 -21.14 -0.04
N LEU A 401 2.87 -21.80 -1.18
CA LEU A 401 3.43 -23.12 -1.43
C LEU A 401 4.94 -23.08 -1.75
N GLY A 402 5.59 -21.91 -1.68
CA GLY A 402 7.02 -21.75 -1.91
C GLY A 402 7.44 -22.05 -3.36
N MET A 403 6.51 -22.03 -4.31
CA MET A 403 6.83 -22.42 -5.70
C MET A 403 7.79 -21.42 -6.36
N ALA A 404 7.72 -20.14 -5.97
CA ALA A 404 8.66 -19.12 -6.39
C ALA A 404 10.13 -19.49 -6.10
N ASP A 405 10.41 -20.23 -5.02
CA ASP A 405 11.76 -20.64 -4.61
C ASP A 405 12.41 -21.67 -5.57
N SER A 406 11.57 -22.35 -6.36
CA SER A 406 11.99 -23.30 -7.40
C SER A 406 12.34 -22.62 -8.73
N VAL A 407 11.86 -21.39 -8.94
CA VAL A 407 12.06 -20.65 -10.19
C VAL A 407 13.50 -20.14 -10.26
N ARG A 408 14.18 -20.38 -11.38
CA ARG A 408 15.58 -19.98 -11.59
C ARG A 408 15.77 -19.32 -12.95
N TYR A 409 16.31 -18.11 -12.91
CA TYR A 409 16.81 -17.37 -14.07
C TYR A 409 18.18 -16.77 -13.72
N ASP A 410 18.95 -16.33 -14.70
CA ASP A 410 20.21 -15.65 -14.42
C ASP A 410 19.93 -14.24 -13.89
N ALA A 411 18.88 -13.60 -14.41
CA ALA A 411 18.36 -12.34 -13.89
C ALA A 411 16.84 -12.18 -14.04
N ILE A 412 16.25 -11.39 -13.15
CA ILE A 412 14.84 -11.05 -13.09
C ILE A 412 14.71 -9.54 -13.25
N LEU A 413 13.91 -9.11 -14.21
CA LEU A 413 13.64 -7.73 -14.53
C LEU A 413 12.19 -7.43 -14.10
N LEU A 414 11.98 -6.45 -13.22
CA LEU A 414 10.65 -5.98 -12.82
C LEU A 414 10.46 -4.55 -13.32
N ASP A 415 9.56 -4.35 -14.29
CA ASP A 415 9.18 -3.01 -14.79
C ASP A 415 7.94 -2.48 -14.07
N GLU A 416 7.78 -1.15 -14.09
CA GLU A 416 6.70 -0.41 -13.43
C GLU A 416 6.54 -0.80 -11.95
N ALA A 417 7.68 -0.88 -11.24
CA ALA A 417 7.75 -1.33 -9.86
C ALA A 417 6.84 -0.54 -8.90
N GLN A 418 6.56 0.74 -9.20
CA GLN A 418 5.66 1.57 -8.39
C GLN A 418 4.22 1.09 -8.38
N ASP A 419 3.81 0.31 -9.38
CA ASP A 419 2.45 -0.25 -9.48
C ASP A 419 2.37 -1.68 -8.92
N SER A 420 3.49 -2.23 -8.43
CA SER A 420 3.56 -3.59 -7.87
C SER A 420 3.15 -3.63 -6.40
N ASN A 421 2.47 -4.71 -6.01
CA ASN A 421 2.01 -4.97 -4.63
C ASN A 421 3.01 -5.83 -3.84
N LEU A 422 2.78 -5.96 -2.53
CA LEU A 422 3.66 -6.69 -1.60
C LEU A 422 3.90 -8.15 -2.01
N ILE A 423 2.85 -8.88 -2.43
CA ILE A 423 2.99 -10.25 -2.91
C ILE A 423 3.92 -10.36 -4.13
N THR A 424 3.84 -9.42 -5.08
CA THR A 424 4.71 -9.43 -6.27
C THR A 424 6.18 -9.26 -5.87
N TYR A 425 6.47 -8.34 -4.95
CA TYR A 425 7.83 -8.16 -4.44
C TYR A 425 8.34 -9.39 -3.70
N ASP A 426 7.53 -9.99 -2.82
CA ASP A 426 7.91 -11.20 -2.09
C ASP A 426 8.21 -12.36 -3.07
N ILE A 427 7.35 -12.59 -4.06
CA ILE A 427 7.59 -13.57 -5.11
C ILE A 427 8.88 -13.26 -5.87
N VAL A 428 9.08 -12.02 -6.33
CA VAL A 428 10.28 -11.63 -7.08
C VAL A 428 11.54 -11.87 -6.27
N ASN A 429 11.52 -11.60 -4.96
CA ASN A 429 12.66 -11.83 -4.08
C ASN A 429 12.98 -13.32 -3.87
N ARG A 430 11.97 -14.18 -3.87
CA ARG A 430 12.12 -15.64 -3.73
C ARG A 430 12.70 -16.32 -4.97
N ILE A 431 12.39 -15.80 -6.17
CA ILE A 431 12.93 -16.34 -7.43
C ILE A 431 14.47 -16.27 -7.39
N LYS A 432 15.16 -17.33 -7.79
CA LYS A 432 16.64 -17.33 -7.83
C LYS A 432 17.15 -16.61 -9.08
N GLY A 433 18.03 -15.63 -8.88
CA GLY A 433 18.71 -14.86 -9.93
C GLY A 433 18.97 -13.42 -9.50
N GLN A 434 19.82 -12.71 -10.26
CA GLN A 434 20.13 -11.30 -10.04
C GLN A 434 18.90 -10.42 -10.29
N LYS A 435 18.70 -9.36 -9.51
CA LYS A 435 17.49 -8.52 -9.58
C LYS A 435 17.78 -7.18 -10.23
N VAL A 436 16.91 -6.78 -11.15
CA VAL A 436 16.84 -5.43 -11.70
C VAL A 436 15.40 -4.97 -11.56
N VAL A 437 15.17 -3.95 -10.73
CA VAL A 437 13.86 -3.36 -10.52
C VAL A 437 13.91 -1.94 -11.03
N ILE A 438 12.94 -1.56 -11.86
CA ILE A 438 12.85 -0.23 -12.44
C ILE A 438 11.44 0.33 -12.26
N GLY A 439 11.36 1.59 -11.87
CA GLY A 439 10.08 2.25 -11.65
C GLY A 439 10.24 3.75 -11.48
N ASP A 440 9.10 4.43 -11.58
CA ASP A 440 8.98 5.86 -11.34
C ASP A 440 8.08 6.08 -10.13
N ARG A 441 8.70 6.45 -9.00
CA ARG A 441 7.99 6.66 -7.72
C ARG A 441 6.94 7.78 -7.78
N HIS A 442 7.07 8.69 -8.75
CA HIS A 442 6.15 9.82 -8.94
C HIS A 442 5.00 9.47 -9.88
N GLN A 443 5.01 8.30 -10.53
CA GLN A 443 3.87 7.77 -11.31
C GLN A 443 3.04 6.73 -10.55
N LYS A 444 3.19 6.64 -9.22
CA LYS A 444 2.33 5.79 -8.37
C LYS A 444 0.94 6.44 -8.24
N ILE A 445 -0.03 5.96 -9.01
CA ILE A 445 -1.41 6.49 -9.08
C ILE A 445 -2.49 5.41 -8.89
N TYR A 446 -2.10 4.28 -8.30
CA TYR A 446 -3.00 3.18 -7.95
C TYR A 446 -2.81 2.82 -6.47
N GLY A 447 -3.02 3.81 -5.58
CA GLY A 447 -2.77 3.68 -4.13
C GLY A 447 -3.53 2.51 -3.49
N PHE A 448 -4.73 2.21 -3.98
CA PHE A 448 -5.59 1.11 -3.51
C PHE A 448 -5.00 -0.30 -3.66
N ARG A 449 -3.86 -0.48 -4.35
CA ARG A 449 -3.21 -1.80 -4.52
C ARG A 449 -2.11 -2.09 -3.50
N ASN A 450 -2.03 -1.30 -2.44
CA ASN A 450 -1.01 -1.48 -1.39
C ASN A 450 0.41 -1.53 -1.98
N SER A 451 0.69 -0.71 -3.01
CA SER A 451 1.99 -0.69 -3.67
C SER A 451 3.01 0.08 -2.84
N LEU A 452 4.22 -0.46 -2.73
CA LEU A 452 5.28 0.11 -1.87
C LEU A 452 5.93 1.34 -2.52
N ASP A 453 6.35 2.29 -1.67
CA ASP A 453 7.42 3.20 -2.08
C ASP A 453 8.69 2.36 -2.30
N ILE A 454 9.25 2.50 -3.49
CA ILE A 454 10.42 1.80 -4.02
C ILE A 454 11.67 2.06 -3.15
N SER A 455 11.60 3.01 -2.21
CA SER A 455 12.63 3.35 -1.24
C SER A 455 12.82 2.29 -0.13
N GLY A 456 13.51 1.20 -0.47
CA GLY A 456 14.49 0.62 0.44
C GLY A 456 14.05 -0.47 1.43
N ARG A 457 12.92 -1.15 1.23
CA ARG A 457 12.55 -2.30 2.12
C ARG A 457 12.48 -3.67 1.45
N PHE A 458 12.43 -3.74 0.13
CA PHE A 458 12.09 -5.00 -0.55
C PHE A 458 12.98 -5.38 -1.74
N LEU A 459 14.15 -4.78 -1.85
CA LEU A 459 15.33 -5.46 -2.41
C LEU A 459 16.36 -5.39 -1.31
N SER A 460 16.95 -6.54 -0.96
CA SER A 460 17.99 -6.66 0.07
C SER A 460 18.88 -5.40 0.18
N ASP A 461 19.38 -5.06 1.36
CA ASP A 461 20.32 -3.96 1.71
C ASP A 461 21.61 -3.85 0.86
N ARG A 462 21.66 -4.54 -0.27
CA ARG A 462 22.72 -4.73 -1.25
C ARG A 462 22.35 -4.25 -2.67
N ALA A 463 21.12 -3.76 -2.89
CA ALA A 463 20.74 -3.23 -4.19
C ALA A 463 21.35 -1.83 -4.39
N GLU A 464 21.93 -1.61 -5.56
CA GLU A 464 22.53 -0.33 -5.92
C GLU A 464 21.48 0.55 -6.58
N GLU A 465 21.24 1.71 -6.00
CA GLU A 465 20.28 2.68 -6.52
C GLU A 465 20.92 3.52 -7.61
N MET A 466 20.26 3.58 -8.78
CA MET A 466 20.78 4.29 -9.95
C MET A 466 19.68 5.14 -10.58
N PRO A 467 19.92 6.42 -10.86
CA PRO A 467 18.92 7.27 -11.48
C PRO A 467 18.89 7.12 -13.00
N LEU A 468 17.72 7.33 -13.60
CA LEU A 468 17.57 7.67 -15.02
C LEU A 468 16.87 9.01 -15.10
N THR A 469 17.55 10.05 -15.59
CA THR A 469 17.04 11.43 -15.52
C THR A 469 16.74 12.04 -16.90
N ASN A 470 17.34 11.52 -17.97
CA ASN A 470 17.17 12.05 -19.31
C ASN A 470 15.86 11.55 -19.96
N SER A 471 14.85 12.42 -20.05
CA SER A 471 13.58 12.15 -20.70
C SER A 471 13.67 12.34 -22.22
N PHE A 472 13.41 11.26 -22.96
CA PHE A 472 13.31 11.25 -24.42
C PHE A 472 11.90 11.62 -24.91
N ARG A 473 10.97 11.90 -23.99
CA ARG A 473 9.58 12.22 -24.34
C ARG A 473 9.41 13.70 -24.68
N PHE A 474 10.01 14.58 -23.90
CA PHE A 474 9.77 16.01 -23.92
C PHE A 474 11.07 16.80 -23.75
N HIS A 475 11.03 18.09 -24.12
CA HIS A 475 12.12 19.04 -23.98
C HIS A 475 12.16 19.67 -22.57
N GLU A 476 13.17 20.50 -22.33
CA GLU A 476 13.52 21.01 -21.00
C GLU A 476 12.42 21.89 -20.36
N GLU A 477 11.54 22.52 -21.14
CA GLU A 477 10.45 23.35 -20.58
C GLU A 477 9.41 22.48 -19.85
N ILE A 478 9.01 21.35 -20.44
CA ILE A 478 8.13 20.37 -19.77
C ILE A 478 8.84 19.75 -18.58
N ALA A 479 10.15 19.46 -18.70
CA ALA A 479 10.96 18.96 -17.60
C ALA A 479 11.00 19.96 -16.44
N THR A 480 11.11 21.26 -16.72
CA THR A 480 11.10 22.35 -15.73
C THR A 480 9.78 22.38 -14.96
N LEU A 481 8.64 22.28 -15.66
CA LEU A 481 7.33 22.22 -15.01
C LEU A 481 7.21 21.00 -14.10
N ALA A 482 7.62 19.83 -14.58
CA ALA A 482 7.61 18.60 -13.79
C ALA A 482 8.55 18.68 -12.57
N ASN A 483 9.75 19.24 -12.75
CA ASN A 483 10.72 19.44 -11.67
C ASN A 483 10.18 20.40 -10.60
N ASN A 484 9.54 21.51 -10.99
CA ASN A 484 8.96 22.47 -10.05
C ASN A 484 7.87 21.83 -9.19
N LEU A 485 6.99 21.02 -9.79
CA LEU A 485 5.97 20.27 -9.06
C LEU A 485 6.61 19.33 -8.02
N LEU A 486 7.60 18.52 -8.45
CA LEU A 486 8.23 17.52 -7.60
C LEU A 486 9.12 18.12 -6.50
N SER A 487 9.91 19.15 -6.81
CA SER A 487 10.78 19.80 -5.84
C SER A 487 9.98 20.53 -4.78
N THR A 488 8.90 21.22 -5.18
CA THR A 488 8.08 22.03 -4.27
C THR A 488 7.22 21.16 -3.37
N LEU A 489 6.54 20.16 -3.92
CA LEU A 489 5.55 19.39 -3.18
C LEU A 489 6.10 18.10 -2.58
N LYS A 490 7.20 17.55 -3.12
CA LYS A 490 7.74 16.25 -2.69
C LYS A 490 9.20 16.30 -2.22
N ALA A 491 9.82 17.48 -2.19
CA ALA A 491 11.24 17.66 -1.90
C ALA A 491 12.17 16.79 -2.75
N GLU A 492 11.77 16.49 -3.99
CA GLU A 492 12.62 15.77 -4.94
C GLU A 492 13.85 16.62 -5.28
N ARG A 493 15.04 16.01 -5.15
CA ARG A 493 16.32 16.68 -5.39
C ARG A 493 16.92 16.30 -6.74
N ILE A 494 16.58 15.12 -7.25
CA ILE A 494 17.05 14.66 -8.56
C ILE A 494 16.16 15.27 -9.63
N ARG A 495 16.76 16.01 -10.56
CA ARG A 495 16.04 16.71 -11.63
C ARG A 495 15.95 15.85 -12.88
N ILE A 496 14.78 15.89 -13.52
CA ILE A 496 14.53 15.39 -14.86
C ILE A 496 15.16 16.36 -15.86
N ARG A 497 15.76 15.83 -16.93
CA ARG A 497 16.28 16.61 -18.06
C ARG A 497 15.50 16.26 -19.31
N GLY A 498 14.95 17.25 -20.01
CA GLY A 498 14.25 17.03 -21.27
C GLY A 498 15.23 17.06 -22.44
N VAL A 499 15.45 15.91 -23.08
CA VAL A 499 16.43 15.78 -24.17
C VAL A 499 15.77 15.57 -25.54
N ALA A 500 14.44 15.55 -25.60
CA ALA A 500 13.73 15.45 -26.87
C ALA A 500 13.87 16.76 -27.67
N PRO A 501 14.06 16.69 -29.00
CA PRO A 501 14.01 17.88 -29.84
C PRO A 501 12.58 18.41 -29.95
N HIS A 502 12.45 19.70 -30.20
CA HIS A 502 11.16 20.32 -30.52
C HIS A 502 10.58 19.78 -31.83
N ARG A 503 9.25 19.66 -31.88
CA ARG A 503 8.46 19.27 -33.06
C ARG A 503 7.19 20.11 -33.18
N SER A 504 6.56 20.05 -34.35
CA SER A 504 5.25 20.68 -34.58
C SER A 504 4.16 19.95 -33.80
N VAL A 505 3.23 20.71 -33.22
CA VAL A 505 2.04 20.15 -32.56
C VAL A 505 1.06 19.59 -33.59
N SER A 506 0.82 18.28 -33.56
CA SER A 506 -0.10 17.58 -34.47
C SER A 506 -1.38 17.09 -33.79
N ASN A 507 -1.32 16.84 -32.47
CA ASN A 507 -2.44 16.37 -31.68
C ASN A 507 -2.43 17.01 -30.29
N LYS A 508 -3.61 17.04 -29.66
CA LYS A 508 -3.82 17.63 -28.34
C LYS A 508 -4.66 16.74 -27.45
N ALA A 509 -4.46 16.79 -26.14
CA ALA A 509 -5.33 16.14 -25.17
C ALA A 509 -5.84 17.08 -24.08
N PHE A 510 -7.14 17.03 -23.81
CA PHE A 510 -7.73 17.56 -22.59
C PHE A 510 -7.68 16.47 -21.52
N ILE A 511 -6.93 16.74 -20.46
CA ILE A 511 -6.70 15.81 -19.35
C ILE A 511 -7.42 16.32 -18.10
N THR A 512 -8.43 15.59 -17.67
CA THR A 512 -9.25 15.92 -16.50
C THR A 512 -8.92 15.05 -15.29
N ARG A 513 -9.34 15.47 -14.09
CA ARG A 513 -9.31 14.63 -12.89
C ARG A 513 -10.44 13.60 -12.88
N THR A 514 -11.62 13.98 -13.38
CA THR A 514 -12.86 13.21 -13.28
C THR A 514 -13.49 12.93 -14.65
N ASN A 515 -14.25 11.84 -14.73
CA ASN A 515 -15.07 11.54 -15.91
C ASN A 515 -16.14 12.63 -16.13
N ALA A 516 -16.61 13.29 -15.07
CA ALA A 516 -17.62 14.35 -15.18
C ALA A 516 -17.16 15.55 -15.98
N LYS A 517 -15.93 15.98 -15.76
CA LYS A 517 -15.37 17.08 -16.53
C LYS A 517 -15.23 16.73 -18.01
N ILE A 518 -14.97 15.46 -18.34
CA ILE A 518 -14.99 14.98 -19.74
C ILE A 518 -16.40 15.14 -20.33
N VAL A 519 -17.45 14.71 -19.61
CA VAL A 519 -18.84 14.87 -20.07
C VAL A 519 -19.21 16.34 -20.25
N GLU A 520 -18.72 17.22 -19.37
CA GLU A 520 -18.89 18.67 -19.51
C GLU A 520 -18.22 19.22 -20.77
N ILE A 521 -16.97 18.84 -21.04
CA ILE A 521 -16.25 19.20 -22.26
C ILE A 521 -16.97 18.68 -23.50
N ILE A 522 -17.44 17.42 -23.49
CA ILE A 522 -18.24 16.85 -24.59
C ILE A 522 -19.51 17.67 -24.82
N SER A 523 -20.19 18.11 -23.76
CA SER A 523 -21.39 18.94 -23.87
C SER A 523 -21.10 20.28 -24.56
N TRP A 524 -19.92 20.88 -24.35
CA TRP A 524 -19.51 22.10 -25.05
C TRP A 524 -19.06 21.81 -26.49
N MET A 525 -18.42 20.66 -26.70
CA MET A 525 -17.89 20.25 -28.00
C MET A 525 -18.91 19.48 -28.86
N ILE A 526 -20.18 19.41 -28.47
CA ILE A 526 -21.16 18.50 -29.08
C ILE A 526 -21.37 18.72 -30.59
N ARG A 527 -21.10 19.93 -31.09
CA ARG A 527 -21.18 20.30 -32.52
C ARG A 527 -19.87 20.05 -33.29
N ASN A 528 -18.77 19.72 -32.61
CA ASN A 528 -17.46 19.44 -33.22
C ASN A 528 -17.31 17.94 -33.50
N ASN A 529 -16.52 17.60 -34.54
CA ASN A 529 -16.42 16.24 -35.08
C ASN A 529 -14.97 15.69 -35.19
N ASP A 530 -13.99 16.34 -34.54
CA ASP A 530 -12.57 15.93 -34.58
C ASP A 530 -12.01 15.79 -33.17
N TRP A 531 -12.66 14.96 -32.37
CA TRP A 531 -12.19 14.60 -31.04
C TRP A 531 -12.53 13.14 -30.73
N LYS A 532 -11.82 12.49 -29.82
CA LYS A 532 -12.23 11.18 -29.31
C LYS A 532 -11.91 11.02 -27.83
N THR A 533 -12.68 10.19 -27.14
CA THR A 533 -12.31 9.76 -25.78
C THR A 533 -11.27 8.65 -25.88
N VAL A 534 -10.30 8.65 -24.96
CA VAL A 534 -9.34 7.54 -24.83
C VAL A 534 -10.03 6.30 -24.26
N ARG A 535 -10.93 6.50 -23.29
CA ARG A 535 -11.73 5.45 -22.68
C ARG A 535 -13.00 5.22 -23.51
N ASP A 536 -13.43 3.96 -23.60
CA ASP A 536 -14.70 3.59 -24.23
C ASP A 536 -15.85 4.41 -23.60
N PRO A 537 -16.68 5.12 -24.40
CA PRO A 537 -17.81 5.89 -23.90
C PRO A 537 -18.79 5.06 -23.05
N ARG A 538 -18.95 3.76 -23.32
CA ARG A 538 -19.81 2.86 -22.52
C ARG A 538 -19.33 2.77 -21.08
N GLU A 539 -18.03 2.73 -20.87
CA GLU A 539 -17.40 2.70 -19.55
C GLU A 539 -17.36 4.10 -18.92
N LEU A 540 -17.08 5.13 -19.72
CA LEU A 540 -17.00 6.52 -19.26
C LEU A 540 -18.34 7.06 -18.75
N PHE A 541 -19.43 6.75 -19.46
CA PHE A 541 -20.77 7.22 -19.15
C PHE A 541 -21.56 6.26 -18.25
N LYS A 542 -20.99 5.09 -17.93
CA LYS A 542 -21.68 3.98 -17.25
C LYS A 542 -22.46 4.41 -16.01
N LEU A 543 -21.74 5.00 -15.05
CA LEU A 543 -22.30 5.44 -13.77
C LEU A 543 -23.25 6.64 -13.93
N PRO A 544 -22.87 7.75 -14.58
CA PRO A 544 -23.77 8.90 -14.67
C PRO A 544 -25.02 8.66 -15.53
N MET A 545 -24.97 7.80 -16.56
CA MET A 545 -26.16 7.36 -17.30
C MET A 545 -27.08 6.51 -16.43
N SER A 546 -26.53 5.59 -15.62
CA SER A 546 -27.32 4.77 -14.70
C SER A 546 -28.04 5.62 -13.64
N ILE A 547 -27.32 6.58 -13.03
CA ILE A 547 -27.91 7.52 -12.07
C ILE A 547 -28.95 8.42 -12.74
N THR A 548 -28.69 8.90 -13.97
CA THR A 548 -29.66 9.68 -14.72
C THR A 548 -30.93 8.87 -14.99
N LYS A 549 -30.79 7.63 -15.47
CA LYS A 549 -31.92 6.72 -15.74
C LYS A 549 -32.78 6.50 -14.51
N LEU A 550 -32.17 6.30 -13.34
CA LEU A 550 -32.91 5.99 -12.12
C LEU A 550 -33.55 7.22 -11.48
N PHE A 551 -32.84 8.35 -11.45
CA PHE A 551 -33.17 9.43 -10.52
C PHE A 551 -33.58 10.76 -11.17
N THR A 552 -33.06 11.09 -12.36
CA THR A 552 -33.23 12.45 -12.91
C THR A 552 -33.92 12.51 -14.27
N ASN A 553 -33.80 11.46 -15.08
CA ASN A 553 -34.51 11.34 -16.35
C ASN A 553 -34.78 9.86 -16.71
N PRO A 554 -35.88 9.27 -16.20
CA PRO A 554 -36.26 7.88 -16.49
C PRO A 554 -36.58 7.57 -17.95
N ARG A 555 -36.75 8.60 -18.79
CA ARG A 555 -37.11 8.44 -20.20
C ARG A 555 -35.95 8.10 -21.12
N ILE A 556 -34.70 8.26 -20.66
CA ILE A 556 -33.53 7.93 -21.50
C ILE A 556 -33.54 6.45 -21.88
N ASN A 557 -33.12 6.16 -23.10
CA ASN A 557 -33.01 4.78 -23.59
C ASN A 557 -31.66 4.20 -23.18
N TYR A 558 -31.58 3.77 -21.92
CA TYR A 558 -30.37 3.21 -21.34
C TYR A 558 -30.71 2.04 -20.42
N GLU A 559 -30.00 0.93 -20.61
CA GLU A 559 -30.09 -0.26 -19.77
C GLU A 559 -29.01 -0.18 -18.69
N ILE A 560 -29.42 -0.40 -17.44
CA ILE A 560 -28.52 -0.30 -16.30
C ILE A 560 -27.67 -1.58 -16.24
N PRO A 561 -26.33 -1.48 -16.26
CA PRO A 561 -25.46 -2.63 -16.14
C PRO A 561 -25.67 -3.38 -14.82
N ALA A 562 -25.61 -4.71 -14.85
CA ALA A 562 -25.91 -5.57 -13.71
C ALA A 562 -25.05 -5.27 -12.46
N ASP A 563 -23.79 -4.86 -12.64
CA ASP A 563 -22.90 -4.47 -11.55
C ASP A 563 -23.25 -3.14 -10.88
N LEU A 564 -24.16 -2.35 -11.48
CA LEU A 564 -24.72 -1.12 -10.92
C LEU A 564 -26.17 -1.30 -10.41
N SER A 565 -26.70 -2.52 -10.42
CA SER A 565 -28.06 -2.83 -9.90
C SER A 565 -28.27 -2.41 -8.44
N PHE A 566 -27.20 -2.30 -7.64
CA PHE A 566 -27.31 -1.83 -6.26
C PHE A 566 -27.87 -0.40 -6.16
N LEU A 567 -27.74 0.42 -7.20
CA LEU A 567 -28.28 1.78 -7.25
C LEU A 567 -29.82 1.81 -7.12
N GLU A 568 -30.49 0.73 -7.54
CA GLU A 568 -31.96 0.60 -7.44
C GLU A 568 -32.46 0.53 -5.99
N ARG A 569 -31.56 0.33 -5.03
CA ARG A 569 -31.90 0.27 -3.59
C ARG A 569 -32.18 1.65 -3.01
N PHE A 570 -31.65 2.71 -3.61
CA PHE A 570 -31.88 4.08 -3.18
C PHE A 570 -33.18 4.57 -3.80
N LYS A 571 -34.09 5.12 -2.99
CA LYS A 571 -35.39 5.60 -3.47
C LYS A 571 -35.28 7.02 -4.02
N ARG A 572 -34.32 7.79 -3.51
CA ARG A 572 -34.12 9.20 -3.85
C ARG A 572 -32.66 9.48 -4.11
N LEU A 573 -32.41 10.44 -4.98
CA LEU A 573 -31.04 10.88 -5.30
C LEU A 573 -30.30 11.42 -4.07
N ASP A 574 -31.02 12.06 -3.15
CA ASP A 574 -30.45 12.60 -1.91
C ASP A 574 -29.86 11.49 -1.02
N GLU A 575 -30.51 10.31 -0.97
CA GLU A 575 -30.03 9.14 -0.22
C GLU A 575 -28.73 8.59 -0.83
N LEU A 576 -28.66 8.52 -2.17
CA LEU A 576 -27.45 8.10 -2.88
C LEU A 576 -26.31 9.11 -2.67
N GLU A 577 -26.63 10.41 -2.61
CA GLU A 577 -25.65 11.46 -2.37
C GLU A 577 -25.11 11.46 -0.94
N GLU A 578 -25.96 11.21 0.06
CA GLU A 578 -25.54 11.02 1.44
C GLU A 578 -24.60 9.81 1.56
N TYR A 579 -25.00 8.67 0.98
CA TYR A 579 -24.14 7.49 0.90
C TYR A 579 -22.78 7.80 0.26
N ALA A 580 -22.76 8.44 -0.91
CA ALA A 580 -21.53 8.77 -1.61
C ALA A 580 -20.60 9.70 -0.80
N ARG A 581 -21.18 10.63 -0.03
CA ARG A 581 -20.43 11.53 0.85
C ARG A 581 -19.84 10.79 2.04
N ASP A 582 -20.60 9.89 2.66
CA ASP A 582 -20.20 9.14 3.84
C ASP A 582 -19.02 8.20 3.56
N VAL A 583 -18.99 7.59 2.38
CA VAL A 583 -17.88 6.72 1.94
C VAL A 583 -16.81 7.47 1.15
N ASN A 584 -16.94 8.80 1.01
CA ASN A 584 -16.03 9.67 0.25
C ASN A 584 -15.80 9.19 -1.21
N ASP A 585 -16.84 8.69 -1.87
CA ASP A 585 -16.76 8.23 -3.26
C ASP A 585 -16.84 9.42 -4.23
N ILE A 586 -15.66 9.93 -4.59
CA ILE A 586 -15.50 11.07 -5.50
C ILE A 586 -16.12 10.77 -6.87
N GLU A 587 -15.99 9.54 -7.38
CA GLU A 587 -16.54 9.19 -8.71
C GLU A 587 -18.07 9.19 -8.68
N MET A 588 -18.68 8.64 -7.63
CA MET A 588 -20.12 8.66 -7.43
C MET A 588 -20.65 10.08 -7.21
N MET A 589 -20.02 10.88 -6.34
CA MET A 589 -20.39 12.28 -6.14
C MET A 589 -20.31 13.09 -7.44
N SER A 590 -19.27 12.84 -8.23
CA SER A 590 -19.07 13.46 -9.55
C SER A 590 -20.17 13.04 -10.52
N ALA A 591 -20.51 11.76 -10.59
CA ALA A 591 -21.58 11.23 -11.44
C ALA A 591 -22.98 11.75 -11.05
N ILE A 592 -23.28 11.86 -9.75
CA ILE A 592 -24.50 12.48 -9.23
C ILE A 592 -24.59 13.94 -9.70
N SER A 593 -23.50 14.69 -9.61
CA SER A 593 -23.43 16.07 -10.06
C SER A 593 -23.72 16.23 -11.56
N ILE A 594 -23.22 15.31 -12.41
CA ILE A 594 -23.59 15.26 -13.84
C ILE A 594 -25.08 14.97 -13.98
N ALA A 595 -25.57 13.92 -13.32
CA ALA A 595 -26.96 13.49 -13.44
C ALA A 595 -27.94 14.59 -13.03
N LYS A 596 -27.60 15.44 -12.05
CA LYS A 596 -28.38 16.63 -11.66
C LYS A 596 -28.31 17.74 -12.71
N ARG A 597 -27.11 18.12 -13.15
CA ARG A 597 -26.88 19.33 -13.98
C ARG A 597 -27.09 19.11 -15.48
N LYS A 598 -26.96 17.87 -15.96
CA LYS A 598 -26.88 17.53 -17.39
C LYS A 598 -27.89 16.43 -17.81
N SER A 599 -28.91 16.15 -16.99
CA SER A 599 -29.91 15.10 -17.25
C SER A 599 -30.57 15.15 -18.63
N SER A 600 -30.72 16.35 -19.20
CA SER A 600 -31.36 16.58 -20.50
C SER A 600 -30.43 16.40 -21.71
N VAL A 601 -29.11 16.40 -21.50
CA VAL A 601 -28.10 16.36 -22.58
C VAL A 601 -27.15 15.18 -22.49
N ILE A 602 -27.09 14.47 -21.36
CA ILE A 602 -26.14 13.37 -21.14
C ILE A 602 -26.31 12.23 -22.15
N GLU A 603 -27.55 11.87 -22.52
CA GLU A 603 -27.82 10.86 -23.55
C GLU A 603 -27.27 11.30 -24.92
N LYS A 604 -27.44 12.58 -25.28
CA LYS A 604 -26.87 13.14 -26.52
C LYS A 604 -25.34 13.15 -26.49
N CYS A 605 -24.75 13.47 -25.34
CA CYS A 605 -23.30 13.43 -25.14
C CYS A 605 -22.76 12.01 -25.29
N PHE A 606 -23.46 11.02 -24.72
CA PHE A 606 -23.11 9.61 -24.83
C PHE A 606 -23.15 9.14 -26.29
N LEU A 607 -24.25 9.39 -27.00
CA LEU A 607 -24.38 9.03 -28.42
C LEU A 607 -23.32 9.72 -29.27
N LYS A 608 -23.02 10.99 -29.00
CA LYS A 608 -21.97 11.72 -29.71
C LYS A 608 -20.59 11.14 -29.42
N ALA A 609 -20.29 10.79 -28.17
CA ALA A 609 -19.03 10.15 -27.81
C ALA A 609 -18.86 8.78 -28.49
N MET A 610 -19.93 8.00 -28.60
CA MET A 610 -19.94 6.72 -29.33
C MET A 610 -19.59 6.89 -30.82
N ASP A 611 -20.15 7.89 -31.49
CA ASP A 611 -19.83 8.26 -32.87
C ASP A 611 -18.35 8.64 -33.04
N GLN A 612 -17.85 9.46 -32.12
CA GLN A 612 -16.50 10.01 -32.16
C GLN A 612 -15.40 9.00 -31.76
N PHE A 613 -15.71 7.99 -30.96
CA PHE A 613 -14.73 7.02 -30.44
C PHE A 613 -14.03 6.21 -31.54
N ASN A 614 -14.72 5.94 -32.65
CA ASN A 614 -14.19 5.12 -33.76
C ASN A 614 -13.34 5.91 -34.77
N LEU A 615 -13.05 7.19 -34.50
CA LEU A 615 -12.21 7.99 -35.39
C LEU A 615 -10.75 7.48 -35.38
N GLU A 616 -10.26 7.11 -36.57
CA GLU A 616 -8.88 6.64 -36.77
C GLU A 616 -7.86 7.73 -36.43
N ASN A 617 -8.05 8.95 -36.96
CA ASN A 617 -7.07 10.04 -36.92
C ASN A 617 -7.60 11.31 -36.21
N ALA A 618 -8.19 11.17 -35.02
CA ALA A 618 -8.61 12.32 -34.24
C ALA A 618 -7.41 13.21 -33.84
N ARG A 619 -7.57 14.53 -33.92
CA ARG A 619 -6.56 15.50 -33.46
C ARG A 619 -6.71 15.87 -32.00
N VAL A 620 -7.92 15.76 -31.45
CA VAL A 620 -8.21 16.08 -30.04
C VAL A 620 -8.58 14.83 -29.27
N TYR A 621 -8.01 14.68 -28.09
CA TYR A 621 -8.25 13.54 -27.21
C TYR A 621 -8.82 14.01 -25.88
N LEU A 622 -9.83 13.30 -25.38
CA LEU A 622 -10.41 13.53 -24.06
C LEU A 622 -10.07 12.34 -23.17
N THR A 623 -9.41 12.61 -22.05
CA THR A 623 -8.93 11.56 -21.14
C THR A 623 -8.91 12.07 -19.71
N THR A 624 -8.95 11.14 -18.75
CA THR A 624 -8.57 11.50 -17.39
C THR A 624 -7.04 11.36 -17.23
N ALA A 625 -6.49 11.97 -16.20
CA ALA A 625 -5.09 11.78 -15.83
C ALA A 625 -4.76 10.30 -15.60
N HIS A 626 -5.66 9.53 -14.99
CA HIS A 626 -5.49 8.09 -14.78
C HIS A 626 -5.39 7.31 -16.10
N THR A 627 -6.32 7.54 -17.03
CA THR A 627 -6.34 6.84 -18.32
C THR A 627 -5.26 7.33 -19.29
N SER A 628 -4.65 8.48 -19.02
CA SER A 628 -3.55 9.04 -19.80
C SER A 628 -2.23 8.29 -19.62
N LYS A 629 -2.07 7.53 -18.53
CA LYS A 629 -0.82 6.83 -18.21
C LYS A 629 -0.45 5.85 -19.33
N GLY A 630 0.78 6.00 -19.83
CA GLY A 630 1.30 5.21 -20.96
C GLY A 630 0.99 5.79 -22.34
N LEU A 631 0.19 6.86 -22.42
CA LEU A 631 -0.09 7.62 -23.64
C LEU A 631 0.66 8.96 -23.62
N GLU A 632 0.73 9.64 -24.76
CA GLU A 632 1.50 10.88 -24.93
C GLU A 632 0.89 11.71 -26.07
N TRP A 633 0.93 13.04 -25.95
CA TRP A 633 0.42 13.99 -26.96
C TRP A 633 1.37 15.17 -27.13
N ASP A 634 1.29 15.84 -28.27
CA ASP A 634 2.14 17.00 -28.54
C ASP A 634 1.79 18.16 -27.62
N GLU A 635 0.50 18.47 -27.48
CA GLU A 635 -0.01 19.44 -26.51
C GLU A 635 -1.00 18.80 -25.54
N ILE A 636 -0.95 19.20 -24.27
CA ILE A 636 -1.96 18.84 -23.27
C ILE A 636 -2.57 20.10 -22.66
N HIS A 637 -3.84 20.02 -22.32
CA HIS A 637 -4.58 21.03 -21.55
C HIS A 637 -5.10 20.36 -20.28
N LEU A 638 -4.65 20.82 -19.11
CA LEU A 638 -5.16 20.33 -17.84
C LEU A 638 -6.39 21.15 -17.42
N SER A 639 -7.48 20.47 -17.11
CA SER A 639 -8.71 21.12 -16.63
C SER A 639 -8.61 21.52 -15.15
N ASP A 640 -9.48 22.43 -14.71
CA ASP A 640 -9.57 22.99 -13.36
C ASP A 640 -10.22 22.05 -12.30
N ASP A 641 -10.52 20.79 -12.65
CA ASP A 641 -11.27 19.86 -11.79
C ASP A 641 -10.42 19.05 -10.80
N TYR A 642 -9.15 19.42 -10.61
CA TYR A 642 -8.25 18.83 -9.61
C TYR A 642 -8.50 19.44 -8.21
N PRO A 643 -8.20 18.71 -7.13
CA PRO A 643 -8.32 19.25 -5.79
C PRO A 643 -7.27 20.34 -5.51
N ASN A 644 -7.63 21.33 -4.69
CA ASN A 644 -6.67 22.35 -4.22
C ASN A 644 -5.63 21.75 -3.26
N LEU A 645 -4.50 21.35 -3.82
CA LEU A 645 -3.38 20.77 -3.09
C LEU A 645 -2.81 21.73 -2.03
N PHE A 646 -2.63 23.02 -2.32
CA PHE A 646 -2.10 23.97 -1.33
C PHE A 646 -3.04 24.21 -0.17
N LYS A 647 -4.36 24.19 -0.41
CA LYS A 647 -5.36 24.26 0.67
C LYS A 647 -5.34 22.99 1.49
N ALA A 648 -5.24 21.82 0.85
CA ALA A 648 -5.11 20.54 1.54
C ALA A 648 -3.83 20.48 2.40
N ILE A 649 -2.69 20.88 1.85
CA ILE A 649 -1.38 20.97 2.50
C ILE A 649 -1.37 22.05 3.60
N GLY A 650 -1.95 23.21 3.34
CA GLY A 650 -2.05 24.33 4.29
C GLY A 650 -2.83 23.95 5.55
N ARG A 651 -3.93 23.20 5.40
CA ARG A 651 -4.66 22.59 6.53
C ARG A 651 -3.82 21.62 7.36
N ARG A 652 -2.68 21.16 6.85
CA ARG A 652 -1.72 20.27 7.51
C ARG A 652 -0.46 20.99 8.03
N GLY A 653 -0.49 22.31 8.11
CA GLY A 653 0.63 23.11 8.61
C GLY A 653 1.62 23.54 7.54
N GLY A 654 1.22 23.52 6.26
CA GLY A 654 2.02 24.02 5.14
C GLY A 654 2.99 22.99 4.57
N ILE A 655 3.71 23.39 3.51
CA ILE A 655 4.61 22.52 2.73
C ILE A 655 5.68 21.84 3.60
N PRO A 656 6.40 22.55 4.52
CA PRO A 656 7.43 21.90 5.33
C PRO A 656 6.88 20.79 6.21
N ARG A 657 5.71 21.01 6.82
CA ARG A 657 5.06 20.00 7.68
C ARG A 657 4.54 18.83 6.87
N PHE A 658 3.97 19.09 5.68
CA PHE A 658 3.54 18.04 4.76
C PHE A 658 4.71 17.15 4.33
N ILE A 659 5.83 17.72 3.90
CA ILE A 659 7.04 16.96 3.53
C ILE A 659 7.55 16.11 4.70
N TYR A 660 7.56 16.67 5.92
CA TYR A 660 7.94 15.93 7.12
C TYR A 660 6.99 14.73 7.38
N MET A 661 5.67 14.94 7.26
CA MET A 661 4.67 13.87 7.47
C MET A 661 4.72 12.80 6.38
N GLN A 662 4.95 13.21 5.13
CA GLN A 662 5.19 12.31 3.99
C GLN A 662 6.36 11.38 4.30
N ASN A 663 7.50 11.93 4.73
CA ASN A 663 8.71 11.13 5.02
C ASN A 663 8.54 10.17 6.20
N LYS A 664 7.57 10.42 7.09
CA LYS A 664 7.25 9.53 8.21
C LYS A 664 6.15 8.51 7.92
N GLY A 665 5.43 8.59 6.80
CA GLY A 665 4.30 7.71 6.49
C GLY A 665 3.11 7.88 7.45
N GLU A 666 2.83 9.13 7.87
CA GLU A 666 2.03 9.40 9.07
C GLU A 666 0.49 9.41 8.89
N SER A 667 -0.11 9.30 7.70
CA SER A 667 -1.57 9.03 7.56
C SER A 667 -2.02 8.75 6.13
N ASN A 668 -3.17 8.07 5.96
CA ASN A 668 -3.80 7.86 4.65
C ASN A 668 -4.15 9.19 3.98
N GLU A 669 -4.58 10.18 4.75
CA GLU A 669 -4.89 11.50 4.21
C GLU A 669 -3.67 12.19 3.58
N ILE A 670 -2.45 11.87 4.03
CA ILE A 670 -1.21 12.35 3.40
C ILE A 670 -0.93 11.55 2.13
N GLU A 671 -1.19 10.23 2.14
CA GLU A 671 -1.07 9.39 0.96
C GLU A 671 -2.02 9.82 -0.15
N ASP A 672 -3.27 10.19 0.17
CA ASP A 672 -4.25 10.74 -0.78
C ASP A 672 -3.71 12.00 -1.47
N ILE A 673 -3.10 12.93 -0.69
CA ILE A 673 -2.49 14.15 -1.25
C ILE A 673 -1.29 13.80 -2.14
N ILE A 674 -0.46 12.83 -1.74
CA ILE A 674 0.68 12.37 -2.54
C ILE A 674 0.21 11.74 -3.85
N GLU A 675 -0.88 10.97 -3.84
CA GLU A 675 -1.47 10.37 -5.02
C GLU A 675 -1.99 11.43 -5.99
N GLU A 676 -2.64 12.49 -5.50
CA GLU A 676 -3.06 13.62 -6.33
C GLU A 676 -1.87 14.39 -6.94
N ILE A 677 -0.77 14.57 -6.19
CA ILE A 677 0.47 15.15 -6.73
C ILE A 677 1.05 14.26 -7.84
N ASN A 678 1.08 12.95 -7.63
CA ASN A 678 1.55 11.99 -8.62
C ASN A 678 0.66 11.99 -9.88
N LEU A 679 -0.64 12.15 -9.70
CA LEU A 679 -1.60 12.21 -10.79
C LEU A 679 -1.38 13.44 -11.67
N LEU A 680 -1.13 14.61 -11.07
CA LEU A 680 -0.71 15.82 -11.78
C LEU A 680 0.62 15.64 -12.49
N TYR A 681 1.62 15.04 -11.82
CA TYR A 681 2.90 14.71 -12.45
C TYR A 681 2.72 13.82 -13.68
N VAL A 682 1.88 12.77 -13.57
CA VAL A 682 1.53 11.92 -14.71
C VAL A 682 0.92 12.77 -15.82
N ALA A 683 -0.09 13.59 -15.53
CA ALA A 683 -0.81 14.40 -16.51
C ALA A 683 0.11 15.37 -17.26
N VAL A 684 0.94 16.16 -16.53
CA VAL A 684 1.91 17.09 -17.10
C VAL A 684 2.90 16.36 -18.00
N THR A 685 3.43 15.23 -17.54
CA THR A 685 4.45 14.47 -18.28
C THR A 685 3.89 13.69 -19.48
N ARG A 686 2.61 13.84 -19.81
CA ARG A 686 2.04 13.34 -21.07
C ARG A 686 2.30 14.29 -22.25
N ALA A 687 2.60 15.56 -21.97
CA ALA A 687 3.01 16.53 -22.96
C ALA A 687 4.35 16.14 -23.57
N ARG A 688 4.49 16.42 -24.86
CA ARG A 688 5.74 16.32 -25.61
C ARG A 688 6.31 17.70 -25.93
N GLU A 689 5.44 18.65 -26.30
CA GLU A 689 5.79 20.02 -26.71
C GLU A 689 5.19 21.10 -25.81
N LYS A 690 3.92 20.97 -25.42
CA LYS A 690 3.25 22.03 -24.66
C LYS A 690 2.33 21.47 -23.59
N ALA A 691 2.42 22.03 -22.39
CA ALA A 691 1.51 21.78 -21.28
C ALA A 691 0.82 23.09 -20.91
N ASP A 692 -0.44 23.21 -21.26
CA ASP A 692 -1.30 24.31 -20.84
C ASP A 692 -1.94 23.95 -19.49
N ILE A 693 -1.59 24.73 -18.48
CA ILE A 693 -2.05 24.59 -17.09
C ILE A 693 -2.79 25.85 -16.62
N ALA A 694 -3.15 26.76 -17.52
CA ALA A 694 -3.73 28.05 -17.17
C ALA A 694 -5.07 27.91 -16.42
N ASP A 695 -5.92 26.95 -16.79
CA ASP A 695 -7.18 26.70 -16.09
C ASP A 695 -6.94 26.28 -14.64
N ILE A 696 -5.89 25.50 -14.40
CA ILE A 696 -5.46 25.12 -13.05
C ILE A 696 -4.89 26.33 -12.29
N GLU A 697 -4.05 27.15 -12.94
CA GLU A 697 -3.48 28.38 -12.38
C GLU A 697 -4.49 29.46 -12.02
N ASN A 698 -5.51 29.64 -12.86
CA ASN A 698 -6.53 30.67 -12.66
C ASN A 698 -7.68 30.21 -11.74
N SER A 699 -7.72 28.93 -11.39
CA SER A 699 -8.73 28.37 -10.52
C SER A 699 -8.38 28.50 -9.04
N ASP A 700 -9.40 28.65 -8.20
CA ASP A 700 -9.31 28.41 -6.74
C ASP A 700 -8.88 26.97 -6.41
N THR A 701 -8.68 26.12 -7.42
CA THR A 701 -8.31 24.71 -7.32
C THR A 701 -6.82 24.43 -7.44
N LEU A 702 -5.94 25.42 -7.63
CA LEU A 702 -4.49 25.18 -7.43
C LEU A 702 -3.63 26.41 -7.12
N PHE A 703 -3.99 27.64 -7.50
CA PHE A 703 -3.08 28.78 -7.33
C PHE A 703 -3.78 30.11 -7.00
N SER A 704 -4.21 30.30 -5.75
CA SER A 704 -4.49 31.65 -5.24
C SER A 704 -3.20 32.44 -4.93
N GLY A 705 -2.15 32.27 -5.73
CA GLY A 705 -0.82 32.82 -5.50
C GLY A 705 0.18 32.43 -6.58
N ASP A 706 0.75 33.44 -7.22
CA ASP A 706 1.75 33.39 -8.27
C ASP A 706 2.92 32.44 -7.91
N ILE A 707 3.05 31.32 -8.64
CA ILE A 707 4.05 30.27 -8.41
C ILE A 707 5.45 30.85 -8.33
N LYS A 708 5.78 31.83 -9.19
CA LYS A 708 7.08 32.51 -9.15
C LYS A 708 7.33 33.14 -7.79
N ARG A 709 6.32 33.81 -7.24
CA ARG A 709 6.40 34.54 -5.98
C ARG A 709 6.49 33.61 -4.76
N ILE A 710 5.83 32.45 -4.81
CA ILE A 710 5.92 31.42 -3.76
C ILE A 710 7.24 30.66 -3.85
N VAL A 711 7.72 30.34 -5.06
CA VAL A 711 9.04 29.71 -5.27
C VAL A 711 10.16 30.66 -4.83
N GLU A 712 10.09 31.94 -5.17
CA GLU A 712 11.02 32.98 -4.69
C GLU A 712 11.01 33.08 -3.16
N LYS A 713 9.81 33.08 -2.54
CA LYS A 713 9.68 33.13 -1.08
C LYS A 713 10.20 31.87 -0.39
N THR A 714 9.96 30.69 -0.96
CA THR A 714 10.40 29.41 -0.40
C THR A 714 11.91 29.20 -0.57
N MET A 715 12.49 29.68 -1.68
CA MET A 715 13.94 29.68 -1.90
C MET A 715 14.67 30.58 -0.89
N LEU A 716 14.06 31.73 -0.51
CA LEU A 716 14.59 32.61 0.55
C LEU A 716 14.54 31.97 1.94
N GLU A 717 13.46 31.24 2.28
CA GLU A 717 13.31 30.58 3.59
C GLU A 717 14.25 29.35 3.77
N ILE A 718 14.66 28.71 2.67
CA ILE A 718 15.62 27.58 2.69
C ILE A 718 17.07 28.07 2.88
N ASP A 719 17.41 29.25 2.40
CA ASP A 719 18.76 29.84 2.58
C ASP A 719 19.00 30.33 4.01
N ASP A 720 17.96 30.80 4.71
CA ASP A 720 18.07 31.25 6.11
C ASP A 720 18.22 30.08 7.10
N THR A 721 17.72 28.89 6.77
CA THR A 721 17.87 27.67 7.62
C THR A 721 19.20 26.95 7.44
N GLN A 722 20.07 27.40 6.53
CA GLN A 722 21.46 26.92 6.41
C GLN A 722 22.48 27.82 7.10
N LYS A 723 22.04 28.94 7.71
CA LYS A 723 22.90 29.88 8.46
C LYS A 723 22.76 29.80 9.99
N GLU A 724 21.85 28.97 10.50
CA GLU A 724 21.78 28.54 11.91
C GLU A 724 22.20 27.07 12.02
#